data_AF-A0A5C7P7X2-F1
#
_entry.id   AF-A0A5C7P7X2-F1
#
_cell.length_a   1.000
_cell.length_b   1.000
_cell.length_c   1.000
_cell.angle_alpha   90.00
_cell.angle_beta   90.00
_cell.angle_gamma   90.00
#
_symmetry.space_group_name_H-M   'P 1'
#
loop_
_entity.id
_entity.type
_entity.pdbx_description
1 polymer ?
#
loop_
_entity_poly.entity_id
_entity_poly.type
_entity_poly.pdbx_seq_one_letter_code
_entity_poly.pdbx_strand_id
1 'polypeptide(L)'
;MADLSDRFQLYNDQQTKKLVIVLDIDGVNGVLSSSPIFTRVRYGDPDIFYGDPGLVYGGLRPLSTTNGGDVQSLIMLDGSSLTLSQKIEPEQGRGSVSTLSFQLIDKNKYITQLFSPGVIVEEILNRGVTVYLGYTDISYPEDYHQIFRGRISQVQGGEGFGFMQLSDPNTVRRQTIFYTAKTKLDGALTNVATTVNVNANSDFHKPITGPDGLYSEEVRVYMKIEDEFIEYGPSFSVPTGTFGSNTFTNVVRGARGTTAVAHDDGSDVDVLVELEANPMQMALKIMLSGFNGPWIEDQPLASIVFTGDPILLSQPKAYILPDGIDAVREYNLVAGDQITITGATNPANNGSFTVVSFGDLAGTTNRIIYTDNAGAVYETPTSAVFSIRSQYDLYPVTCGSGLTPLDVDIDQHQYIEQTFLGIGNQLRILVDAAESGKTFLEQEVYLPSAAYSLTREGRLSVGMTHPPLAQPNLPFLDQTNILNAPQIRPTRGTNNRKFFNEIDWEFDANDAGDYTNSFRQLDTESLNKIGLSSVLPIKSKGLHSDLGAIDLIEKRSSFLLSRFKNGAVQIEVLVNYGTGVGIEAGDVIALADDGQLQIQNWATGDRNLGTQLYEVIERSLDLKSGNIKMTLIAGLGADVTDRYGTISPSSTVSTGSTTTVVVIQDSYGAIFPGDEKKKWEDYVGLPVLVHSEDWTVSDESILIGFDPADPYKMLLDPALSFTPSAGYIVDIPFYPTSVDPNEQQLYKQVHDHLSPVVTVVSGVSSTVFTVGAGDIAKFLDGATVLIHSEDWTVESPEVIVTSVDTGLNQITVGTSLGFTPSAGQFVCFIGFADSTGSYRYI
;
A
#
# COMPACT_ATOMS: atom_id res chain seq x y z
N MET A 1 -1.56 -8.19 -0.37
CA MET A 1 -0.94 -9.47 0.00
C MET A 1 -0.18 -9.98 -1.20
N ALA A 2 1.00 -10.58 -1.01
CA ALA A 2 1.77 -11.11 -2.12
C ALA A 2 1.05 -12.31 -2.77
N ASP A 3 0.82 -12.24 -4.07
CA ASP A 3 0.25 -13.35 -4.82
C ASP A 3 1.32 -14.44 -4.98
N LEU A 4 1.15 -15.54 -4.26
CA LEU A 4 2.06 -16.68 -4.31
C LEU A 4 1.65 -17.57 -5.47
N SER A 5 2.60 -18.00 -6.31
CA SER A 5 2.28 -18.93 -7.40
C SER A 5 1.60 -20.20 -6.88
N ASP A 6 0.63 -20.74 -7.64
CA ASP A 6 -0.11 -21.95 -7.26
C ASP A 6 0.81 -23.12 -6.88
N ARG A 7 1.94 -23.26 -7.58
CA ARG A 7 2.94 -24.28 -7.26
C ARG A 7 3.68 -23.98 -5.96
N PHE A 8 4.02 -22.72 -5.70
CA PHE A 8 4.60 -22.35 -4.40
C PHE A 8 3.64 -22.72 -3.27
N GLN A 9 2.35 -22.38 -3.41
CA GLN A 9 1.30 -22.71 -2.43
C GLN A 9 1.17 -24.23 -2.23
N LEU A 10 1.09 -25.00 -3.32
CA LEU A 10 1.00 -26.46 -3.26
C LEU A 10 2.16 -27.12 -2.48
N TYR A 11 3.38 -26.65 -2.67
CA TYR A 11 4.54 -27.15 -1.92
C TYR A 11 4.60 -26.59 -0.50
N ASN A 12 4.08 -25.38 -0.30
CA ASN A 12 3.96 -24.77 1.02
C ASN A 12 2.98 -25.54 1.92
N ASP A 13 2.00 -26.24 1.38
CA ASP A 13 1.06 -27.04 2.18
C ASP A 13 1.61 -28.42 2.57
N GLN A 14 2.80 -28.79 2.09
CA GLN A 14 3.43 -30.05 2.43
C GLN A 14 3.99 -30.07 3.85
N GLN A 15 3.88 -31.22 4.53
CA GLN A 15 4.41 -31.40 5.89
C GLN A 15 5.95 -31.31 5.97
N THR A 16 6.65 -31.76 4.93
CA THR A 16 8.12 -31.69 4.86
C THR A 16 8.53 -30.73 3.76
N LYS A 17 9.22 -29.66 4.14
CA LYS A 17 9.63 -28.58 3.25
C LYS A 17 11.14 -28.57 3.10
N LYS A 18 11.64 -28.45 1.87
CA LYS A 18 13.08 -28.24 1.60
C LYS A 18 13.23 -26.92 0.87
N LEU A 19 13.61 -25.89 1.62
CA LEU A 19 13.74 -24.54 1.10
C LEU A 19 15.01 -24.38 0.26
N VAL A 20 14.88 -23.67 -0.84
CA VAL A 20 15.99 -23.25 -1.71
C VAL A 20 15.97 -21.73 -1.75
N ILE A 21 17.12 -21.11 -1.46
CA ILE A 21 17.31 -19.67 -1.54
C ILE A 21 18.15 -19.38 -2.77
N VAL A 22 17.77 -18.34 -3.52
CA VAL A 22 18.51 -17.82 -4.65
C VAL A 22 18.79 -16.33 -4.43
N LEU A 23 20.03 -15.91 -4.69
CA LEU A 23 20.47 -14.52 -4.74
C LEU A 23 20.75 -14.15 -6.19
N ASP A 24 20.00 -13.17 -6.69
CA ASP A 24 20.22 -12.54 -7.98
C ASP A 24 20.82 -11.15 -7.73
N ILE A 25 21.99 -10.87 -8.30
CA ILE A 25 22.76 -9.65 -8.06
C ILE A 25 22.90 -8.87 -9.36
N ASP A 26 22.48 -7.62 -9.33
CA ASP A 26 22.48 -6.76 -10.51
C ASP A 26 23.90 -6.58 -11.12
N GLY A 27 24.02 -6.81 -12.42
CA GLY A 27 25.28 -6.76 -13.17
C GLY A 27 26.21 -7.96 -12.96
N VAL A 28 25.78 -9.01 -12.24
CA VAL A 28 26.52 -10.27 -12.10
C VAL A 28 25.85 -11.33 -12.97
N ASN A 29 26.59 -11.90 -13.92
CA ASN A 29 26.07 -12.98 -14.75
C ASN A 29 25.87 -14.26 -13.92
N GLY A 30 24.69 -14.88 -14.01
CA GLY A 30 24.32 -16.05 -13.22
C GLY A 30 23.63 -15.70 -11.90
N VAL A 31 23.39 -16.71 -11.05
CA VAL A 31 22.80 -16.54 -9.71
C VAL A 31 23.50 -17.42 -8.69
N LEU A 32 23.44 -17.02 -7.42
CA LEU A 32 23.94 -17.84 -6.30
C LEU A 32 22.77 -18.56 -5.64
N SER A 33 22.92 -19.84 -5.33
CA SER A 33 21.85 -20.62 -4.68
C SER A 33 22.34 -21.42 -3.47
N SER A 34 21.43 -21.85 -2.61
CA SER A 34 21.72 -22.80 -1.53
C SER A 34 21.75 -24.25 -1.98
N SER A 35 21.16 -24.55 -3.14
CA SER A 35 21.05 -25.89 -3.74
C SER A 35 20.83 -25.79 -5.24
N PRO A 36 21.02 -26.87 -6.02
CA PRO A 36 20.71 -26.84 -7.45
C PRO A 36 19.27 -26.40 -7.70
N ILE A 37 19.08 -25.48 -8.67
CA ILE A 37 17.78 -24.99 -9.09
C ILE A 37 17.39 -25.56 -10.45
N PHE A 38 16.10 -25.51 -10.76
CA PHE A 38 15.53 -26.13 -11.94
C PHE A 38 14.70 -25.12 -12.73
N THR A 39 14.52 -25.38 -14.02
CA THR A 39 13.57 -24.65 -14.87
C THR A 39 12.66 -25.63 -15.58
N ARG A 40 11.46 -25.17 -15.95
CA ARG A 40 10.47 -25.97 -16.65
C ARG A 40 10.85 -26.11 -18.11
N VAL A 41 10.75 -27.33 -18.62
CA VAL A 41 10.96 -27.62 -20.04
C VAL A 41 9.80 -27.06 -20.86
N ARG A 42 10.08 -26.11 -21.77
CA ARG A 42 9.10 -25.53 -22.70
C ARG A 42 9.39 -25.94 -24.15
N TYR A 43 8.36 -25.85 -24.99
CA TYR A 43 8.51 -26.10 -26.42
C TYR A 43 9.43 -25.04 -27.03
N GLY A 44 10.44 -25.47 -27.79
CA GLY A 44 11.39 -24.56 -28.43
C GLY A 44 12.55 -24.10 -27.54
N ASP A 45 12.66 -24.64 -26.32
CA ASP A 45 13.82 -24.36 -25.46
C ASP A 45 15.14 -24.69 -26.18
N PRO A 46 16.12 -23.77 -26.16
CA PRO A 46 17.42 -24.04 -26.72
C PRO A 46 18.05 -25.23 -26.00
N ASP A 47 18.76 -26.06 -26.77
CA ASP A 47 19.44 -27.28 -26.32
C ASP A 47 18.52 -28.44 -25.90
N ILE A 48 17.23 -28.43 -26.29
CA ILE A 48 16.31 -29.56 -26.14
C ILE A 48 15.96 -30.14 -27.51
N PHE A 49 16.25 -31.43 -27.72
CA PHE A 49 15.87 -32.15 -28.94
C PHE A 49 14.72 -33.14 -28.67
N TYR A 50 13.74 -33.16 -29.58
CA TYR A 50 12.62 -34.11 -29.48
C TYR A 50 13.15 -35.56 -29.49
N GLY A 51 12.83 -36.31 -28.43
CA GLY A 51 13.19 -37.72 -28.30
C GLY A 51 14.37 -38.01 -27.39
N ASP A 52 14.96 -36.99 -26.76
CA ASP A 52 16.03 -37.19 -25.78
C ASP A 52 15.56 -38.07 -24.60
N PRO A 53 16.35 -39.09 -24.19
CA PRO A 53 15.96 -39.99 -23.11
C PRO A 53 15.69 -39.24 -21.79
N GLY A 54 14.50 -39.43 -21.22
CA GLY A 54 14.12 -38.83 -19.94
C GLY A 54 13.51 -37.44 -20.03
N LEU A 55 13.38 -36.87 -21.24
CA LEU A 55 12.67 -35.61 -21.45
C LEU A 55 11.16 -35.79 -21.23
N VAL A 56 10.61 -35.11 -20.23
CA VAL A 56 9.16 -35.03 -19.97
C VAL A 56 8.72 -33.60 -20.21
N TYR A 57 7.81 -33.38 -21.16
CA TYR A 57 7.22 -32.06 -21.40
C TYR A 57 6.46 -31.57 -20.16
N GLY A 58 6.74 -30.33 -19.74
CA GLY A 58 6.25 -29.78 -18.47
C GLY A 58 6.99 -30.30 -17.22
N GLY A 59 8.00 -31.16 -17.40
CA GLY A 59 8.92 -31.59 -16.36
C GLY A 59 9.97 -30.52 -16.03
N LEU A 60 10.80 -30.80 -15.04
CA LEU A 60 11.87 -29.92 -14.58
C LEU A 60 13.23 -30.41 -15.10
N ARG A 61 14.09 -29.48 -15.50
CA ARG A 61 15.50 -29.74 -15.81
C ARG A 61 16.41 -28.87 -14.94
N PRO A 62 17.61 -29.35 -14.56
CA PRO A 62 18.57 -28.51 -13.86
C PRO A 62 18.89 -27.26 -14.69
N LEU A 63 18.83 -26.09 -14.06
CA LEU A 63 19.21 -24.83 -14.67
C LEU A 63 20.72 -24.63 -14.43
N SER A 64 21.53 -24.78 -15.48
CA SER A 64 22.98 -24.58 -15.39
C SER A 64 23.39 -23.13 -15.59
N THR A 65 22.60 -22.37 -16.36
CA THR A 65 22.86 -20.97 -16.67
C THR A 65 21.60 -20.13 -16.61
N THR A 66 21.73 -18.88 -16.19
CA THR A 66 20.69 -17.84 -16.19
C THR A 66 21.37 -16.48 -16.26
N ASN A 67 20.69 -15.44 -16.76
CA ASN A 67 21.25 -14.08 -16.83
C ASN A 67 22.65 -14.04 -17.49
N GLY A 68 22.87 -14.88 -18.51
CA GLY A 68 24.15 -14.98 -19.22
C GLY A 68 25.33 -15.61 -18.46
N GLY A 69 25.10 -16.22 -17.29
CA GLY A 69 26.16 -16.85 -16.49
C GLY A 69 25.72 -18.13 -15.76
N ASP A 70 26.66 -18.75 -15.04
CA ASP A 70 26.45 -20.03 -14.36
C ASP A 70 25.60 -19.89 -13.08
N VAL A 71 24.75 -20.89 -12.83
CA VAL A 71 24.07 -21.06 -11.55
C VAL A 71 25.03 -21.74 -10.56
N GLN A 72 25.32 -21.08 -9.43
CA GLN A 72 26.32 -21.57 -8.47
C GLN A 72 25.72 -21.81 -7.08
N SER A 73 25.71 -23.07 -6.64
CA SER A 73 25.26 -23.44 -5.29
C SER A 73 26.33 -23.14 -4.23
N LEU A 74 26.45 -21.87 -3.84
CA LEU A 74 27.47 -21.36 -2.92
C LEU A 74 26.92 -20.85 -1.57
N ILE A 75 25.61 -20.77 -1.39
CA ILE A 75 25.03 -20.22 -0.14
C ILE A 75 25.07 -21.26 0.98
N MET A 76 25.66 -20.91 2.13
CA MET A 76 25.64 -21.71 3.35
C MET A 76 24.55 -21.24 4.31
N LEU A 77 23.52 -22.05 4.53
CA LEU A 77 22.43 -21.68 5.43
C LEU A 77 22.88 -21.61 6.90
N ASP A 78 23.76 -22.51 7.34
CA ASP A 78 24.12 -22.63 8.77
C ASP A 78 24.83 -21.38 9.32
N GLY A 79 25.74 -20.76 8.56
CA GLY A 79 26.43 -19.54 8.97
C GLY A 79 25.79 -18.23 8.49
N SER A 80 24.63 -18.29 7.84
CA SER A 80 23.85 -17.11 7.44
C SER A 80 22.92 -16.65 8.56
N SER A 81 22.66 -15.34 8.66
CA SER A 81 21.61 -14.76 9.51
C SER A 81 20.38 -14.54 8.65
N LEU A 82 19.43 -15.47 8.73
CA LEU A 82 18.28 -15.55 7.83
C LEU A 82 16.97 -15.17 8.52
N THR A 83 17.04 -14.24 9.47
CA THR A 83 15.85 -13.67 10.11
C THR A 83 15.51 -12.34 9.45
N LEU A 84 14.32 -12.27 8.86
CA LEU A 84 13.75 -11.05 8.31
C LEU A 84 12.69 -10.52 9.28
N SER A 85 12.96 -9.37 9.88
CA SER A 85 12.01 -8.69 10.77
C SER A 85 11.57 -7.37 10.17
N GLN A 86 10.27 -7.10 10.28
CA GLN A 86 9.62 -5.87 9.88
C GLN A 86 8.88 -5.33 11.10
N LYS A 87 8.97 -4.02 11.35
CA LYS A 87 8.25 -3.34 12.42
C LYS A 87 7.73 -2.00 11.95
N ILE A 88 6.46 -1.74 12.20
CA ILE A 88 5.82 -0.45 11.93
C ILE A 88 5.50 0.28 13.24
N GLU A 89 5.61 1.60 13.19
CA GLU A 89 5.26 2.52 14.28
C GLU A 89 4.35 3.62 13.70
N PRO A 90 3.05 3.32 13.48
CA PRO A 90 2.12 4.25 12.84
C PRO A 90 2.04 5.61 13.53
N GLU A 91 2.12 5.64 14.86
CA GLU A 91 2.11 6.85 15.67
C GLU A 91 3.33 7.78 15.44
N GLN A 92 4.33 7.33 14.69
CA GLN A 92 5.50 8.11 14.32
C GLN A 92 5.67 8.28 12.81
N GLY A 93 4.79 7.68 12.00
CA GLY A 93 4.94 7.61 10.54
C GLY A 93 6.09 6.69 10.08
N ARG A 94 6.60 5.81 10.95
CA ARG A 94 7.87 5.08 10.73
C ARG A 94 7.68 3.61 10.42
N GLY A 95 8.64 3.09 9.65
CA GLY A 95 8.83 1.67 9.42
C GLY A 95 10.30 1.28 9.45
N SER A 96 10.55 0.01 9.79
CA SER A 96 11.89 -0.56 9.77
C SER A 96 11.86 -2.01 9.30
N VAL A 97 12.93 -2.39 8.60
CA VAL A 97 13.21 -3.75 8.17
C VAL A 97 14.62 -4.12 8.64
N SER A 98 14.81 -5.37 9.04
CA SER A 98 16.12 -5.89 9.43
C SER A 98 17.00 -6.19 8.21
N THR A 99 18.31 -6.19 8.41
CA THR A 99 19.27 -6.64 7.39
C THR A 99 19.31 -8.16 7.30
N LEU A 100 19.54 -8.69 6.11
CA LEU A 100 19.87 -10.11 5.91
C LEU A 100 21.38 -10.29 5.78
N SER A 101 21.93 -11.46 6.15
CA SER A 101 23.35 -11.74 5.95
C SER A 101 23.58 -13.16 5.49
N PHE A 102 24.34 -13.31 4.40
CA PHE A 102 24.65 -14.59 3.78
C PHE A 102 26.13 -14.93 3.95
N GLN A 103 26.39 -16.17 4.35
CA GLN A 103 27.71 -16.78 4.23
C GLN A 103 27.78 -17.55 2.90
N LEU A 104 28.81 -17.28 2.12
CA LEU A 104 29.02 -17.81 0.77
C LEU A 104 30.32 -18.63 0.74
N ILE A 105 30.30 -19.81 0.13
CA ILE A 105 31.49 -20.65 -0.07
C ILE A 105 32.36 -20.01 -1.15
N ASP A 106 33.63 -19.75 -0.86
CA ASP A 106 34.57 -19.22 -1.84
C ASP A 106 35.16 -20.33 -2.70
N LYS A 107 34.33 -20.93 -3.56
CA LYS A 107 34.76 -21.99 -4.47
C LYS A 107 35.58 -21.39 -5.61
N ASN A 108 36.78 -21.93 -5.85
CA ASN A 108 37.67 -21.48 -6.92
C ASN A 108 37.98 -19.97 -6.91
N LYS A 109 37.93 -19.32 -5.74
CA LYS A 109 38.10 -17.86 -5.56
C LYS A 109 36.99 -17.01 -6.18
N TYR A 110 35.86 -17.59 -6.58
CA TYR A 110 34.78 -16.84 -7.25
C TYR A 110 34.21 -15.74 -6.35
N ILE A 111 33.94 -16.02 -5.07
CA ILE A 111 33.41 -15.01 -4.13
C ILE A 111 34.46 -13.94 -3.83
N THR A 112 35.73 -14.34 -3.70
CA THR A 112 36.84 -13.39 -3.57
C THR A 112 36.93 -12.44 -4.78
N GLN A 113 36.75 -12.97 -5.99
CA GLN A 113 36.73 -12.16 -7.22
C GLN A 113 35.48 -11.27 -7.30
N LEU A 114 34.32 -11.77 -6.89
CA LEU A 114 33.08 -10.99 -6.84
C LEU A 114 33.18 -9.80 -5.87
N PHE A 115 33.83 -10.00 -4.72
CA PHE A 115 34.03 -8.93 -3.72
C PHE A 115 35.16 -7.96 -4.07
N SER A 116 36.00 -8.29 -5.06
CA SER A 116 37.13 -7.46 -5.46
C SER A 116 36.69 -6.45 -6.53
N PRO A 117 36.75 -5.14 -6.26
CA PRO A 117 36.37 -4.11 -7.23
C PRO A 117 37.14 -4.25 -8.55
N GLY A 118 36.44 -4.14 -9.67
CA GLY A 118 36.98 -4.17 -11.03
C GLY A 118 37.34 -5.56 -11.59
N VAL A 119 37.03 -6.66 -10.88
CA VAL A 119 37.33 -8.02 -11.36
C VAL A 119 36.13 -8.64 -12.08
N ILE A 120 35.02 -8.85 -11.38
CA ILE A 120 33.76 -9.33 -11.98
C ILE A 120 32.83 -8.14 -12.24
N VAL A 121 32.67 -7.29 -11.23
CA VAL A 121 31.92 -6.04 -11.30
C VAL A 121 32.83 -4.88 -10.88
N GLU A 122 32.51 -3.67 -11.33
CA GLU A 122 33.28 -2.47 -10.97
C GLU A 122 33.33 -2.25 -9.46
N GLU A 123 32.18 -2.35 -8.79
CA GLU A 123 32.00 -2.26 -7.34
C GLU A 123 30.81 -3.12 -6.95
N ILE A 124 30.88 -3.90 -5.87
CA ILE A 124 29.79 -4.78 -5.41
C ILE A 124 28.87 -4.07 -4.41
N LEU A 125 29.40 -3.10 -3.66
CA LEU A 125 28.64 -2.32 -2.69
C LEU A 125 27.58 -1.46 -3.39
N ASN A 126 26.43 -1.28 -2.71
CA ASN A 126 25.27 -0.54 -3.20
C ASN A 126 24.60 -1.11 -4.47
N ARG A 127 25.04 -2.27 -4.97
CA ARG A 127 24.35 -2.98 -6.07
C ARG A 127 23.03 -3.57 -5.61
N GLY A 128 22.06 -3.58 -6.52
CA GLY A 128 20.76 -4.22 -6.33
C GLY A 128 20.91 -5.73 -6.14
N VAL A 129 20.11 -6.29 -5.26
CA VAL A 129 20.02 -7.73 -5.02
C VAL A 129 18.59 -8.13 -4.75
N THR A 130 18.19 -9.25 -5.33
CA THR A 130 16.89 -9.88 -5.10
C THR A 130 17.11 -11.25 -4.49
N VAL A 131 16.38 -11.54 -3.40
CA VAL A 131 16.39 -12.83 -2.72
C VAL A 131 15.08 -13.53 -3.02
N TYR A 132 15.21 -14.66 -3.70
CA TYR A 132 14.10 -15.55 -3.98
C TYR A 132 14.13 -16.74 -3.01
N LEU A 133 12.94 -17.18 -2.64
CA LEU A 133 12.71 -18.35 -1.83
C LEU A 133 11.79 -19.30 -2.58
N GLY A 134 12.19 -20.57 -2.62
CA GLY A 134 11.42 -21.62 -3.25
C GLY A 134 11.59 -22.95 -2.53
N TYR A 135 11.11 -24.01 -3.16
CA TYR A 135 11.24 -25.38 -2.70
C TYR A 135 12.13 -26.17 -3.66
N THR A 136 12.62 -27.32 -3.21
CA THR A 136 13.17 -28.31 -4.15
C THR A 136 12.07 -28.75 -5.12
N ASP A 137 12.41 -28.96 -6.39
CA ASP A 137 11.49 -29.46 -7.43
C ASP A 137 10.38 -28.47 -7.82
N ILE A 138 10.68 -27.18 -7.83
CA ILE A 138 9.91 -26.13 -8.51
C ILE A 138 10.78 -25.35 -9.49
N SER A 139 10.15 -24.62 -10.42
CA SER A 139 10.83 -23.92 -11.51
C SER A 139 11.24 -22.51 -11.10
N TYR A 140 12.51 -22.14 -11.35
CA TYR A 140 13.03 -20.79 -11.20
C TYR A 140 12.99 -20.05 -12.55
N PRO A 141 12.65 -18.74 -12.58
CA PRO A 141 12.19 -17.92 -11.45
C PRO A 141 10.68 -18.01 -11.16
N GLU A 142 9.91 -18.57 -12.09
CA GLU A 142 8.44 -18.49 -12.14
C GLU A 142 7.67 -19.03 -10.92
N ASP A 143 8.15 -20.08 -10.25
CA ASP A 143 7.48 -20.67 -9.09
C ASP A 143 8.08 -20.15 -7.75
N TYR A 144 9.08 -19.26 -7.78
CA TYR A 144 9.76 -18.76 -6.57
C TYR A 144 9.10 -17.46 -6.04
N HIS A 145 9.07 -17.31 -4.72
CA HIS A 145 8.57 -16.11 -4.06
C HIS A 145 9.72 -15.14 -3.74
N GLN A 146 9.56 -13.86 -4.11
CA GLN A 146 10.51 -12.81 -3.77
C GLN A 146 10.29 -12.37 -2.32
N ILE A 147 11.22 -12.71 -1.44
CA ILE A 147 11.11 -12.40 0.01
C ILE A 147 11.84 -11.12 0.41
N PHE A 148 12.79 -10.67 -0.40
CA PHE A 148 13.59 -9.49 -0.11
C PHE A 148 14.14 -8.92 -1.40
N ARG A 149 14.14 -7.59 -1.48
CA ARG A 149 14.85 -6.81 -2.48
C ARG A 149 15.55 -5.68 -1.76
N GLY A 150 16.78 -5.40 -2.14
CA GLY A 150 17.57 -4.40 -1.46
C GLY A 150 18.93 -4.23 -2.11
N ARG A 151 19.90 -3.83 -1.29
CA ARG A 151 21.25 -3.52 -1.75
C ARG A 151 22.31 -4.18 -0.90
N ILE A 152 23.45 -4.48 -1.50
CA ILE A 152 24.61 -5.00 -0.79
C ILE A 152 25.24 -3.87 0.03
N SER A 153 25.14 -3.94 1.35
CA SER A 153 25.62 -2.88 2.26
C SER A 153 27.01 -3.16 2.80
N GLN A 154 27.38 -4.43 2.92
CA GLN A 154 28.69 -4.84 3.42
C GLN A 154 29.11 -6.17 2.80
N VAL A 155 30.40 -6.29 2.50
CA VAL A 155 31.05 -7.56 2.17
C VAL A 155 32.25 -7.78 3.08
N GLN A 156 32.52 -9.03 3.45
CA GLN A 156 33.69 -9.41 4.25
C GLN A 156 34.30 -10.68 3.68
N GLY A 157 35.59 -10.63 3.31
CA GLY A 157 36.35 -11.81 2.89
C GLY A 157 36.85 -12.62 4.08
N GLY A 158 36.82 -13.95 3.96
CA GLY A 158 37.41 -14.92 4.88
C GLY A 158 38.16 -16.02 4.13
N GLU A 159 38.82 -16.92 4.87
CA GLU A 159 39.51 -18.05 4.26
C GLU A 159 38.50 -19.14 3.88
N GLY A 160 38.25 -19.31 2.58
CA GLY A 160 37.32 -20.31 2.03
C GLY A 160 35.84 -19.94 2.10
N PHE A 161 35.50 -18.76 2.63
CA PHE A 161 34.15 -18.21 2.66
C PHE A 161 34.16 -16.68 2.56
N GLY A 162 33.04 -16.10 2.16
CA GLY A 162 32.76 -14.67 2.24
C GLY A 162 31.44 -14.42 2.96
N PHE A 163 31.28 -13.25 3.56
CA PHE A 163 30.01 -12.77 4.10
C PHE A 163 29.50 -11.59 3.29
N MET A 164 28.21 -11.57 3.04
CA MET A 164 27.51 -10.50 2.35
C MET A 164 26.31 -10.06 3.19
N GLN A 165 26.23 -8.78 3.54
CA GLN A 165 25.09 -8.19 4.23
C GLN A 165 24.22 -7.41 3.26
N LEU A 166 22.92 -7.68 3.31
CA LEU A 166 21.91 -7.01 2.50
C LEU A 166 21.12 -6.04 3.39
N SER A 167 20.92 -4.83 2.88
CA SER A 167 20.10 -3.80 3.50
C SER A 167 18.93 -3.47 2.59
N ASP A 168 17.80 -3.10 3.17
CA ASP A 168 16.65 -2.65 2.40
C ASP A 168 16.94 -1.29 1.70
N PRO A 169 16.14 -0.89 0.70
CA PRO A 169 16.37 0.35 -0.05
C PRO A 169 16.28 1.65 0.79
N ASN A 170 15.83 1.61 2.05
CA ASN A 170 15.85 2.78 2.93
C ASN A 170 17.27 3.33 3.16
N THR A 171 18.32 2.55 2.89
CA THR A 171 19.70 3.07 2.95
C THR A 171 19.91 4.25 2.01
N VAL A 172 19.30 4.23 0.82
CA VAL A 172 19.33 5.35 -0.13
C VAL A 172 18.50 6.51 0.39
N ARG A 173 17.30 6.27 0.95
CA ARG A 173 16.46 7.34 1.55
C ARG A 173 17.16 8.09 2.69
N ARG A 174 18.11 7.46 3.39
CA ARG A 174 18.86 8.11 4.49
C ARG A 174 19.88 9.14 4.02
N GLN A 175 20.15 9.23 2.72
CA GLN A 175 20.99 10.30 2.20
C GLN A 175 20.30 11.66 2.38
N THR A 176 21.10 12.70 2.58
CA THR A 176 20.63 14.08 2.50
C THR A 176 20.18 14.33 1.06
N ILE A 177 18.90 14.65 0.88
CA ILE A 177 18.37 15.00 -0.43
C ILE A 177 18.23 16.50 -0.56
N PHE A 178 17.86 17.20 0.51
CA PHE A 178 17.79 18.66 0.52
C PHE A 178 19.14 19.22 0.92
N TYR A 179 19.81 19.91 0.01
CA TYR A 179 21.06 20.61 0.27
C TYR A 179 20.78 22.11 0.33
N THR A 180 21.19 22.75 1.42
CA THR A 180 21.11 24.20 1.53
C THR A 180 22.40 24.83 1.04
N ALA A 181 22.33 25.47 -0.14
CA ALA A 181 23.44 26.26 -0.65
C ALA A 181 23.43 27.65 -0.01
N LYS A 182 24.62 28.12 0.39
CA LYS A 182 24.86 29.49 0.83
C LYS A 182 25.90 30.13 -0.08
N THR A 183 25.61 31.31 -0.58
CA THR A 183 26.55 32.09 -1.40
C THR A 183 26.43 33.58 -1.07
N LYS A 184 27.06 34.43 -1.86
CA LYS A 184 26.93 35.89 -1.73
C LYS A 184 26.58 36.50 -3.07
N LEU A 185 25.93 37.66 -3.04
CA LEU A 185 25.76 38.51 -4.21
C LEU A 185 27.12 38.92 -4.80
N ASP A 186 27.19 38.94 -6.14
CA ASP A 186 28.30 39.48 -6.93
C ASP A 186 27.83 40.74 -7.65
N GLY A 187 27.78 41.84 -6.90
CA GLY A 187 27.23 43.12 -7.29
C GLY A 187 25.92 43.48 -6.58
N ALA A 188 25.71 44.78 -6.36
CA ALA A 188 24.50 45.30 -5.73
C ALA A 188 23.26 45.09 -6.60
N LEU A 189 22.11 44.84 -5.96
CA LEU A 189 20.83 44.59 -6.61
C LEU A 189 19.87 45.77 -6.39
N THR A 190 19.27 46.31 -7.46
CA THR A 190 18.21 47.34 -7.34
C THR A 190 16.84 46.70 -7.16
N ASN A 191 15.88 47.38 -6.51
CA ASN A 191 14.50 46.91 -6.29
C ASN A 191 13.68 46.53 -7.55
N VAL A 192 14.17 46.87 -8.76
CA VAL A 192 13.55 46.51 -10.06
C VAL A 192 14.42 45.57 -10.90
N ALA A 193 15.53 45.07 -10.35
CA ALA A 193 16.43 44.19 -11.08
C ALA A 193 15.74 42.86 -11.41
N THR A 194 15.85 42.43 -12.65
CA THR A 194 15.37 41.12 -13.13
C THR A 194 16.53 40.13 -13.33
N THR A 195 17.75 40.53 -12.97
CA THR A 195 18.96 39.72 -13.07
C THR A 195 19.70 39.77 -11.74
N VAL A 196 20.09 38.60 -11.22
CA VAL A 196 20.83 38.45 -9.96
C VAL A 196 22.14 37.75 -10.25
N ASN A 197 23.25 38.34 -9.84
CA ASN A 197 24.58 37.75 -9.94
C ASN A 197 25.01 37.26 -8.55
N VAL A 198 25.61 36.07 -8.49
CA VAL A 198 26.09 35.45 -7.25
C VAL A 198 27.52 34.93 -7.43
N ASN A 199 28.27 34.77 -6.36
CA ASN A 199 29.64 34.24 -6.45
C ASN A 199 29.73 32.79 -6.95
N ALA A 200 28.71 31.97 -6.67
CA ALA A 200 28.61 30.58 -7.08
C ALA A 200 27.15 30.12 -7.14
N ASN A 201 26.76 29.41 -8.20
CA ASN A 201 25.42 28.81 -8.35
C ASN A 201 25.42 27.30 -8.69
N SER A 202 26.54 26.59 -8.47
CA SER A 202 26.63 25.15 -8.76
C SER A 202 25.62 24.33 -7.95
N ASP A 203 25.46 24.70 -6.67
CA ASP A 203 24.73 23.92 -5.66
C ASP A 203 23.27 24.37 -5.51
N PHE A 204 22.81 25.31 -6.35
CA PHE A 204 21.43 25.77 -6.34
C PHE A 204 20.50 24.70 -6.91
N HIS A 205 19.28 24.62 -6.36
CA HIS A 205 18.23 23.79 -6.92
C HIS A 205 17.91 24.25 -8.35
N LYS A 206 18.00 23.34 -9.31
CA LYS A 206 17.71 23.58 -10.73
C LYS A 206 16.47 22.76 -11.11
N PRO A 207 15.33 23.40 -11.42
CA PRO A 207 14.17 22.70 -11.94
C PRO A 207 14.53 21.89 -13.17
N ILE A 208 13.90 20.73 -13.28
CA ILE A 208 14.01 19.85 -14.45
C ILE A 208 12.66 19.83 -15.17
N THR A 209 12.69 19.58 -16.47
CA THR A 209 11.45 19.27 -17.19
C THR A 209 11.03 17.84 -16.86
N GLY A 210 9.75 17.66 -16.57
CA GLY A 210 9.16 16.35 -16.41
C GLY A 210 9.19 15.52 -17.70
N PRO A 211 8.70 14.27 -17.65
CA PRO A 211 8.62 13.42 -18.83
C PRO A 211 7.75 14.02 -19.94
N ASP A 212 6.75 14.82 -19.61
CA ASP A 212 5.92 15.56 -20.57
C ASP A 212 6.64 16.74 -21.25
N GLY A 213 7.87 17.03 -20.86
CA GLY A 213 8.67 18.16 -21.35
C GLY A 213 8.30 19.51 -20.72
N LEU A 214 7.48 19.54 -19.67
CA LEU A 214 7.05 20.75 -18.97
C LEU A 214 7.66 20.85 -17.58
N TYR A 215 7.71 22.05 -17.01
CA TYR A 215 8.07 22.23 -15.60
C TYR A 215 6.83 22.05 -14.72
N SER A 216 6.98 21.33 -13.61
CA SER A 216 5.88 21.13 -12.65
C SER A 216 5.53 22.43 -11.91
N GLU A 217 4.23 22.67 -11.70
CA GLU A 217 3.72 23.79 -10.89
C GLU A 217 3.92 23.59 -9.39
N GLU A 218 4.17 22.34 -9.00
CA GLU A 218 4.31 21.86 -7.63
C GLU A 218 5.68 22.14 -7.01
N VAL A 219 6.66 22.56 -7.83
CA VAL A 219 8.00 22.88 -7.38
C VAL A 219 8.30 24.33 -7.67
N ARG A 220 8.67 25.06 -6.62
CA ARG A 220 9.16 26.44 -6.74
C ARG A 220 10.50 26.56 -6.06
N VAL A 221 11.42 27.29 -6.69
CA VAL A 221 12.77 27.49 -6.15
C VAL A 221 12.97 28.97 -5.84
N TYR A 222 13.50 29.22 -4.66
CA TYR A 222 13.67 30.57 -4.14
C TYR A 222 15.11 30.78 -3.70
N MET A 223 15.60 32.00 -3.86
CA MET A 223 16.73 32.49 -3.10
C MET A 223 16.24 33.53 -2.10
N LYS A 224 16.78 33.48 -0.89
CA LYS A 224 16.53 34.45 0.16
C LYS A 224 17.74 35.36 0.31
N ILE A 225 17.52 36.66 0.23
CA ILE A 225 18.53 37.69 0.47
C ILE A 225 17.99 38.59 1.57
N GLU A 226 18.61 38.55 2.74
CA GLU A 226 18.10 39.20 3.95
C GLU A 226 16.64 38.76 4.23
N ASP A 227 15.68 39.68 4.15
CA ASP A 227 14.25 39.41 4.39
C ASP A 227 13.43 39.20 3.09
N GLU A 228 14.06 39.21 1.93
CA GLU A 228 13.38 39.07 0.64
C GLU A 228 13.51 37.68 0.04
N PHE A 229 12.38 37.12 -0.42
CA PHE A 229 12.34 35.95 -1.28
C PHE A 229 12.30 36.36 -2.76
N ILE A 230 13.18 35.77 -3.54
CA ILE A 230 13.27 35.96 -5.00
C ILE A 230 13.13 34.58 -5.66
N GLU A 231 12.12 34.43 -6.50
CA GLU A 231 11.89 33.20 -7.27
C GLU A 231 12.74 33.20 -8.56
N TYR A 232 13.34 32.05 -8.90
CA TYR A 232 14.31 31.95 -10.00
C TYR A 232 14.17 30.70 -10.87
N GLY A 233 14.92 30.67 -11.97
CA GLY A 233 15.05 29.52 -12.89
C GLY A 233 13.96 29.50 -13.96
N PRO A 234 14.07 28.68 -15.02
CA PRO A 234 12.90 28.24 -15.73
C PRO A 234 12.09 27.36 -14.78
N SER A 235 10.93 27.84 -14.37
CA SER A 235 9.94 27.11 -13.56
C SER A 235 8.56 27.30 -14.19
N PHE A 236 7.53 26.71 -13.61
CA PHE A 236 6.16 26.95 -14.07
C PHE A 236 5.75 28.44 -14.01
N SER A 237 6.09 29.12 -12.92
CA SER A 237 5.84 30.54 -12.63
C SER A 237 6.81 31.48 -13.34
N VAL A 238 8.03 31.02 -13.64
CA VAL A 238 9.11 31.80 -14.26
C VAL A 238 9.63 31.08 -15.52
N PRO A 239 8.78 30.78 -16.53
CA PRO A 239 9.16 29.87 -17.63
C PRO A 239 10.27 30.41 -18.54
N THR A 240 10.52 31.73 -18.52
CA THR A 240 11.58 32.38 -19.28
C THR A 240 12.85 32.62 -18.47
N GLY A 241 12.88 32.19 -17.20
CA GLY A 241 14.07 32.27 -16.36
C GLY A 241 15.20 31.42 -16.95
N THR A 242 16.44 31.88 -16.81
CA THR A 242 17.59 31.10 -17.27
C THR A 242 18.72 31.11 -16.24
N PHE A 243 19.47 30.00 -16.24
CA PHE A 243 20.69 29.83 -15.47
C PHE A 243 21.91 30.16 -16.33
N GLY A 244 22.55 31.29 -16.05
CA GLY A 244 23.88 31.61 -16.56
C GLY A 244 24.98 31.05 -15.66
N SER A 245 26.24 31.26 -16.06
CA SER A 245 27.38 31.07 -15.15
C SER A 245 27.28 32.11 -14.05
N ASN A 246 26.92 31.70 -12.83
CA ASN A 246 26.83 32.59 -11.67
C ASN A 246 25.80 33.73 -11.79
N THR A 247 24.86 33.62 -12.72
CA THR A 247 23.82 34.63 -12.98
C THR A 247 22.46 33.96 -13.14
N PHE A 248 21.41 34.59 -12.59
CA PHE A 248 20.01 34.25 -12.81
C PHE A 248 19.33 35.40 -13.53
N THR A 249 18.61 35.12 -14.62
CA THR A 249 17.88 36.15 -15.37
C THR A 249 16.38 35.89 -15.35
N ASN A 250 15.59 36.95 -15.55
CA ASN A 250 14.13 36.98 -15.48
C ASN A 250 13.57 36.49 -14.13
N VAL A 251 14.24 36.81 -13.02
CA VAL A 251 13.76 36.46 -11.67
C VAL A 251 12.50 37.24 -11.29
N VAL A 252 11.72 36.70 -10.34
CA VAL A 252 10.56 37.37 -9.75
C VAL A 252 10.90 37.80 -8.32
N ARG A 253 10.94 39.11 -8.10
CA ARG A 253 11.27 39.74 -6.81
C ARG A 253 10.05 39.94 -5.92
N GLY A 254 10.27 40.03 -4.61
CA GLY A 254 9.17 40.17 -3.64
C GLY A 254 8.22 38.97 -3.65
N ALA A 255 8.74 37.77 -3.92
CA ALA A 255 7.95 36.55 -3.89
C ALA A 255 7.50 36.23 -2.45
N ARG A 256 6.52 35.33 -2.31
CA ARG A 256 5.97 34.92 -1.01
C ARG A 256 5.47 36.07 -0.13
N GLY A 257 5.04 37.18 -0.74
CA GLY A 257 4.54 38.35 -0.01
C GLY A 257 5.63 39.24 0.60
N THR A 258 6.91 39.01 0.28
CA THR A 258 8.01 39.93 0.64
C THR A 258 8.00 41.18 -0.25
N THR A 259 8.75 42.20 0.14
CA THR A 259 8.84 43.46 -0.63
C THR A 259 10.19 43.56 -1.33
N ALA A 260 10.19 43.86 -2.62
CA ALA A 260 11.41 44.07 -3.39
C ALA A 260 12.22 45.28 -2.90
N VAL A 261 13.43 45.08 -2.40
CA VAL A 261 14.32 46.15 -1.88
C VAL A 261 15.67 46.20 -2.58
N ALA A 262 16.49 47.22 -2.32
CA ALA A 262 17.87 47.21 -2.80
C ALA A 262 18.73 46.38 -1.84
N HIS A 263 19.66 45.58 -2.37
CA HIS A 263 20.63 44.82 -1.57
C HIS A 263 22.05 45.22 -1.97
N ASP A 264 22.93 45.29 -0.98
CA ASP A 264 24.33 45.61 -1.20
C ASP A 264 25.11 44.42 -1.76
N ASP A 265 26.21 44.72 -2.45
CA ASP A 265 27.17 43.70 -2.89
C ASP A 265 27.70 42.89 -1.69
N GLY A 266 27.91 41.58 -1.88
CA GLY A 266 28.40 40.68 -0.84
C GLY A 266 27.37 40.23 0.21
N SER A 267 26.10 40.64 0.08
CA SER A 267 24.99 40.16 0.91
C SER A 267 24.85 38.63 0.82
N ASP A 268 24.50 37.98 1.93
CA ASP A 268 24.36 36.53 1.97
C ASP A 268 23.09 36.08 1.23
N VAL A 269 23.21 34.99 0.50
CA VAL A 269 22.14 34.40 -0.32
C VAL A 269 21.95 32.95 0.11
N ASP A 270 20.75 32.62 0.58
CA ASP A 270 20.34 31.27 0.95
C ASP A 270 19.42 30.69 -0.13
N VAL A 271 19.50 29.37 -0.37
CA VAL A 271 18.67 28.68 -1.36
C VAL A 271 17.60 27.84 -0.67
N LEU A 272 16.38 27.91 -1.17
CA LEU A 272 15.21 27.21 -0.65
C LEU A 272 14.40 26.58 -1.79
N VAL A 273 13.62 25.57 -1.47
CA VAL A 273 12.65 24.93 -2.38
C VAL A 273 11.31 24.78 -1.67
N GLU A 274 10.24 25.07 -2.38
CA GLU A 274 8.87 24.78 -1.95
C GLU A 274 8.32 23.63 -2.78
N LEU A 275 7.68 22.69 -2.09
CA LEU A 275 7.04 21.52 -2.66
C LEU A 275 5.57 21.54 -2.29
N GLU A 276 4.68 21.46 -3.29
CA GLU A 276 3.23 21.45 -3.10
C GLU A 276 2.59 20.29 -3.86
N ALA A 277 2.06 19.29 -3.15
CA ALA A 277 1.41 18.14 -3.80
C ALA A 277 0.54 17.35 -2.80
N ASN A 278 -0.25 16.40 -3.32
CA ASN A 278 -0.82 15.34 -2.48
C ASN A 278 0.31 14.57 -1.78
N PRO A 279 0.16 14.17 -0.50
CA PRO A 279 1.20 13.47 0.25
C PRO A 279 1.81 12.26 -0.44
N MET A 280 1.00 11.42 -1.10
CA MET A 280 1.50 10.20 -1.76
C MET A 280 2.27 10.54 -3.02
N GLN A 281 1.80 11.51 -3.80
CA GLN A 281 2.53 12.00 -4.96
C GLN A 281 3.84 12.68 -4.57
N MET A 282 3.84 13.49 -3.51
CA MET A 282 5.05 14.10 -2.96
C MET A 282 6.05 13.03 -2.56
N ALA A 283 5.59 11.96 -1.90
CA ALA A 283 6.44 10.84 -1.53
C ALA A 283 7.05 10.13 -2.75
N LEU A 284 6.24 9.82 -3.76
CA LEU A 284 6.72 9.22 -5.00
C LEU A 284 7.72 10.12 -5.75
N LYS A 285 7.44 11.42 -5.86
CA LYS A 285 8.32 12.40 -6.52
C LYS A 285 9.66 12.53 -5.78
N ILE A 286 9.66 12.59 -4.44
CA ILE A 286 10.88 12.60 -3.64
C ILE A 286 11.70 11.31 -3.80
N MET A 287 11.05 10.15 -3.90
CA MET A 287 11.76 8.89 -4.02
C MET A 287 12.33 8.70 -5.44
N LEU A 288 11.52 8.93 -6.46
CA LEU A 288 11.81 8.56 -7.86
C LEU A 288 12.45 9.70 -8.69
N SER A 289 12.46 10.94 -8.19
CA SER A 289 13.28 12.00 -8.79
C SER A 289 14.75 11.85 -8.39
N GLY A 290 15.64 12.46 -9.17
CA GLY A 290 17.08 12.44 -8.91
C GLY A 290 17.92 12.01 -10.12
N PHE A 291 17.27 11.55 -11.19
CA PHE A 291 17.94 11.09 -12.40
C PHE A 291 18.09 12.21 -13.43
N ASN A 292 17.05 13.05 -13.61
CA ASN A 292 16.97 14.02 -14.71
C ASN A 292 17.20 13.35 -16.08
N GLY A 293 16.54 12.21 -16.27
CA GLY A 293 16.80 11.30 -17.37
C GLY A 293 16.27 9.90 -17.07
N PRO A 294 16.49 8.95 -17.98
CA PRO A 294 16.09 7.57 -17.76
C PRO A 294 16.89 6.93 -16.62
N TRP A 295 16.24 6.06 -15.84
CA TRP A 295 16.94 5.28 -14.81
C TRP A 295 17.50 3.96 -15.37
N ILE A 296 16.97 3.53 -16.52
CA ILE A 296 17.40 2.35 -17.26
C ILE A 296 17.44 2.70 -18.75
N GLU A 297 18.51 2.27 -19.41
CA GLU A 297 18.78 2.58 -20.81
C GLU A 297 19.00 1.29 -21.61
N ASP A 298 18.93 1.42 -22.94
CA ASP A 298 19.32 0.39 -23.91
C ASP A 298 18.66 -1.00 -23.73
N GLN A 299 17.42 -1.03 -23.23
CA GLN A 299 16.67 -2.29 -23.09
C GLN A 299 16.18 -2.78 -24.46
N PRO A 300 16.36 -4.07 -24.81
CA PRO A 300 16.04 -4.57 -26.14
C PRO A 300 14.53 -4.74 -26.38
N LEU A 301 14.11 -4.53 -27.63
CA LEU A 301 12.78 -4.89 -28.12
C LEU A 301 12.85 -6.10 -29.06
N ALA A 302 11.83 -6.96 -29.01
CA ALA A 302 11.69 -8.08 -29.95
C ALA A 302 11.07 -7.62 -31.28
N SER A 303 10.00 -6.83 -31.20
CA SER A 303 9.26 -6.31 -32.36
C SER A 303 8.42 -5.10 -31.98
N ILE A 304 7.91 -4.40 -33.00
CA ILE A 304 7.01 -3.25 -32.86
C ILE A 304 5.76 -3.53 -33.68
N VAL A 305 4.59 -3.32 -33.07
CA VAL A 305 3.23 -3.61 -33.58
C VAL A 305 2.94 -5.11 -33.85
N PHE A 306 3.92 -5.89 -34.27
CA PHE A 306 3.75 -7.31 -34.57
C PHE A 306 3.96 -8.19 -33.34
N THR A 307 2.96 -8.98 -32.96
CA THR A 307 3.07 -9.87 -31.80
C THR A 307 3.61 -11.26 -32.13
N GLY A 308 3.58 -11.68 -33.40
CA GLY A 308 3.93 -13.04 -33.80
C GLY A 308 2.89 -14.11 -33.40
N ASP A 309 1.86 -13.75 -32.64
CA ASP A 309 0.80 -14.65 -32.20
C ASP A 309 -0.32 -14.74 -33.25
N PRO A 310 -0.79 -15.96 -33.61
CA PRO A 310 -1.80 -16.13 -34.65
C PRO A 310 -3.20 -15.66 -34.26
N ILE A 311 -3.47 -15.45 -32.97
CA ILE A 311 -4.74 -14.95 -32.42
C ILE A 311 -4.68 -13.43 -32.25
N LEU A 312 -3.63 -12.93 -31.58
CA LEU A 312 -3.48 -11.49 -31.30
C LEU A 312 -2.99 -10.70 -32.53
N LEU A 313 -2.31 -11.34 -33.48
CA LEU A 313 -1.84 -10.75 -34.74
C LEU A 313 -1.01 -9.46 -34.54
N SER A 314 -1.44 -8.34 -35.11
CA SER A 314 -0.77 -7.04 -34.97
C SER A 314 -1.59 -6.13 -34.07
N GLN A 315 -0.92 -5.50 -33.12
CA GLN A 315 -1.51 -4.62 -32.13
C GLN A 315 -1.00 -3.19 -32.35
N PRO A 316 -1.87 -2.22 -32.71
CA PRO A 316 -1.46 -0.83 -32.87
C PRO A 316 -0.87 -0.27 -31.57
N LYS A 317 0.13 0.62 -31.68
CA LYS A 317 0.83 1.27 -30.55
C LYS A 317 1.58 0.32 -29.58
N ALA A 318 1.74 -0.94 -29.98
CA ALA A 318 2.38 -1.97 -29.16
C ALA A 318 3.88 -2.05 -29.41
N TYR A 319 4.64 -2.15 -28.33
CA TYR A 319 6.06 -2.46 -28.30
C TYR A 319 6.25 -3.78 -27.56
N ILE A 320 6.89 -4.76 -28.20
CA ILE A 320 6.92 -6.14 -27.73
C ILE A 320 8.30 -6.45 -27.13
N LEU A 321 8.31 -6.91 -25.88
CA LEU A 321 9.52 -7.31 -25.17
C LEU A 321 10.02 -8.71 -25.61
N PRO A 322 11.30 -9.03 -25.37
CA PRO A 322 11.83 -10.38 -25.54
C PRO A 322 11.03 -11.45 -24.80
N ASP A 323 11.15 -12.71 -25.24
CA ASP A 323 10.48 -13.83 -24.57
C ASP A 323 10.89 -13.92 -23.10
N GLY A 324 9.92 -14.14 -22.21
CA GLY A 324 10.15 -14.30 -20.77
C GLY A 324 10.33 -13.02 -19.96
N ILE A 325 10.30 -11.84 -20.61
CA ILE A 325 10.36 -10.54 -19.93
C ILE A 325 8.95 -10.03 -19.64
N ASP A 326 8.70 -9.72 -18.36
CA ASP A 326 7.49 -9.07 -17.86
C ASP A 326 7.82 -7.61 -17.51
N ALA A 327 7.18 -6.65 -18.19
CA ALA A 327 7.48 -5.23 -18.03
C ALA A 327 7.30 -4.73 -16.59
N VAL A 328 6.29 -5.25 -15.89
CA VAL A 328 5.92 -4.83 -14.53
C VAL A 328 6.82 -5.53 -13.51
N ARG A 329 7.09 -6.83 -13.69
CA ARG A 329 7.96 -7.56 -12.76
C ARG A 329 9.42 -7.12 -12.85
N GLU A 330 9.95 -7.01 -14.07
CA GLU A 330 11.37 -6.79 -14.33
C GLU A 330 11.77 -5.31 -14.24
N TYR A 331 10.89 -4.38 -14.64
CA TYR A 331 11.20 -2.94 -14.63
C TYR A 331 10.35 -2.12 -13.66
N ASN A 332 9.30 -2.71 -13.08
CA ASN A 332 8.26 -1.98 -12.34
C ASN A 332 7.68 -0.80 -13.12
N LEU A 333 7.46 -1.01 -14.42
CA LEU A 333 6.86 -0.02 -15.29
C LEU A 333 5.39 0.17 -14.93
N VAL A 334 4.94 1.41 -14.82
CA VAL A 334 3.53 1.74 -14.57
C VAL A 334 2.95 2.59 -15.71
N ALA A 335 1.63 2.59 -15.84
CA ALA A 335 0.96 3.52 -16.75
C ALA A 335 1.27 4.97 -16.36
N GLY A 336 1.61 5.80 -17.34
CA GLY A 336 2.09 7.17 -17.15
C GLY A 336 3.61 7.32 -17.28
N ASP A 337 4.41 6.26 -17.08
CA ASP A 337 5.85 6.32 -17.31
C ASP A 337 6.17 6.61 -18.79
N GLN A 338 7.33 7.19 -19.04
CA GLN A 338 7.79 7.50 -20.39
C GLN A 338 8.82 6.49 -20.86
N ILE A 339 8.65 5.99 -22.08
CA ILE A 339 9.66 5.22 -22.79
C ILE A 339 10.22 6.02 -23.96
N THR A 340 11.54 6.02 -24.12
CA THR A 340 12.22 6.62 -25.27
C THR A 340 12.78 5.51 -26.15
N ILE A 341 12.28 5.42 -27.38
CA ILE A 341 12.69 4.43 -28.37
C ILE A 341 13.74 5.00 -29.29
N THR A 342 14.84 4.29 -29.46
CA THR A 342 15.89 4.63 -30.43
C THR A 342 16.35 3.39 -31.21
N GLY A 343 17.00 3.60 -32.35
CA GLY A 343 17.55 2.49 -33.16
C GLY A 343 16.53 1.70 -33.98
N ALA A 344 15.26 2.12 -34.01
CA ALA A 344 14.25 1.53 -34.89
C ALA A 344 14.50 1.91 -36.35
N THR A 345 14.32 0.97 -37.26
CA THR A 345 14.52 1.19 -38.70
C THR A 345 13.50 2.18 -39.26
N ASN A 346 12.26 2.14 -38.76
CA ASN A 346 11.25 3.10 -39.13
C ASN A 346 11.33 4.35 -38.23
N PRO A 347 11.57 5.57 -38.77
CA PRO A 347 11.66 6.78 -37.97
C PRO A 347 10.43 7.08 -37.12
N ALA A 348 9.22 6.68 -37.54
CA ALA A 348 7.98 6.88 -36.78
C ALA A 348 7.90 6.06 -35.48
N ASN A 349 8.74 5.03 -35.36
CA ASN A 349 8.85 4.21 -34.16
C ASN A 349 9.78 4.82 -33.11
N ASN A 350 10.65 5.75 -33.50
CA ASN A 350 11.60 6.43 -32.60
C ASN A 350 10.97 7.69 -32.01
N GLY A 351 11.21 7.94 -30.73
CA GLY A 351 10.62 9.07 -30.00
C GLY A 351 10.40 8.74 -28.53
N SER A 352 9.90 9.71 -27.77
CA SER A 352 9.47 9.51 -26.40
C SER A 352 7.95 9.42 -26.33
N PHE A 353 7.45 8.35 -25.69
CA PHE A 353 6.04 8.00 -25.67
C PHE A 353 5.61 7.65 -24.24
N THR A 354 4.36 7.94 -23.91
CA THR A 354 3.79 7.62 -22.59
C THR A 354 3.24 6.20 -22.61
N VAL A 355 3.54 5.42 -21.57
CA VAL A 355 2.96 4.09 -21.34
C VAL A 355 1.50 4.25 -20.93
N VAL A 356 0.61 3.53 -21.62
CA VAL A 356 -0.84 3.60 -21.40
C VAL A 356 -1.34 2.37 -20.65
N SER A 357 -0.90 1.18 -21.06
CA SER A 357 -1.30 -0.09 -20.47
C SER A 357 -0.36 -1.23 -20.89
N PHE A 358 -0.61 -2.42 -20.35
CA PHE A 358 0.15 -3.64 -20.65
C PHE A 358 -0.75 -4.72 -21.27
N GLY A 359 -0.13 -5.72 -21.89
CA GLY A 359 -0.84 -6.90 -22.38
C GLY A 359 0.02 -8.16 -22.35
N ASP A 360 -0.65 -9.30 -22.29
CA ASP A 360 -0.01 -10.61 -22.22
C ASP A 360 0.29 -11.16 -23.61
N LEU A 361 1.36 -11.94 -23.72
CA LEU A 361 1.74 -12.57 -24.98
C LEU A 361 2.46 -13.90 -24.77
N ALA A 362 1.98 -14.95 -25.44
CA ALA A 362 2.58 -16.28 -25.43
C ALA A 362 2.85 -16.86 -24.02
N GLY A 363 1.91 -16.65 -23.09
CA GLY A 363 2.01 -17.12 -21.71
C GLY A 363 3.00 -16.35 -20.84
N THR A 364 3.45 -15.18 -21.28
CA THR A 364 4.21 -14.21 -20.46
C THR A 364 3.33 -13.00 -20.19
N THR A 365 3.14 -12.68 -18.91
CA THR A 365 2.33 -11.53 -18.46
C THR A 365 3.05 -10.21 -18.76
N ASN A 366 2.29 -9.16 -19.10
CA ASN A 366 2.79 -7.79 -19.36
C ASN A 366 3.95 -7.70 -20.37
N ARG A 367 4.00 -8.61 -21.35
CA ARG A 367 5.05 -8.63 -22.37
C ARG A 367 4.87 -7.56 -23.46
N ILE A 368 3.64 -7.06 -23.63
CA ILE A 368 3.29 -5.99 -24.56
C ILE A 368 3.19 -4.69 -23.78
N ILE A 369 3.92 -3.66 -24.23
CA ILE A 369 3.78 -2.28 -23.73
C ILE A 369 2.94 -1.49 -24.74
N TYR A 370 1.78 -1.01 -24.33
CA TYR A 370 0.96 -0.10 -25.13
C TYR A 370 1.33 1.35 -24.80
N THR A 371 1.50 2.17 -25.83
CA THR A 371 1.88 3.58 -25.69
C THR A 371 0.87 4.53 -26.33
N ASP A 372 1.08 5.83 -26.14
CA ASP A 372 0.36 6.88 -26.84
C ASP A 372 0.79 7.09 -28.31
N ASN A 373 1.81 6.35 -28.82
CA ASN A 373 2.29 6.47 -30.20
C ASN A 373 1.27 5.99 -31.23
N ALA A 374 0.37 6.88 -31.65
CA ALA A 374 -0.60 6.62 -32.71
C ALA A 374 0.04 6.36 -34.09
N GLY A 375 1.32 6.71 -34.27
CA GLY A 375 2.08 6.54 -35.50
C GLY A 375 2.95 5.28 -35.54
N ALA A 376 2.88 4.38 -34.55
CA ALA A 376 3.70 3.17 -34.51
C ALA A 376 3.47 2.30 -35.75
N VAL A 377 4.56 1.88 -36.40
CA VAL A 377 4.55 1.10 -37.63
C VAL A 377 5.16 -0.27 -37.38
N TYR A 378 4.59 -1.27 -38.04
CA TYR A 378 5.10 -2.65 -38.08
C TYR A 378 6.62 -2.70 -38.31
N GLU A 379 7.34 -3.38 -37.40
CA GLU A 379 8.77 -3.65 -37.51
C GLU A 379 9.13 -4.99 -36.85
N THR A 380 9.66 -5.95 -37.64
CA THR A 380 10.20 -7.22 -37.13
C THR A 380 11.23 -7.82 -38.11
N PRO A 381 12.38 -8.34 -37.62
CA PRO A 381 12.93 -8.07 -36.29
C PRO A 381 13.28 -6.58 -36.16
N THR A 382 13.44 -6.08 -34.93
CA THR A 382 13.92 -4.72 -34.68
C THR A 382 15.25 -4.75 -33.94
N SER A 383 16.12 -3.80 -34.23
CA SER A 383 17.30 -3.48 -33.40
C SER A 383 17.03 -2.35 -32.43
N ALA A 384 15.77 -1.91 -32.33
CA ALA A 384 15.37 -0.83 -31.44
C ALA A 384 15.62 -1.21 -29.99
N VAL A 385 16.06 -0.21 -29.24
CA VAL A 385 16.17 -0.27 -27.79
C VAL A 385 15.29 0.82 -27.19
N PHE A 386 14.89 0.61 -25.94
CA PHE A 386 14.15 1.59 -25.18
C PHE A 386 14.85 1.95 -23.88
N SER A 387 14.65 3.20 -23.46
CA SER A 387 15.03 3.71 -22.15
C SER A 387 13.78 4.15 -21.41
N ILE A 388 13.79 4.14 -20.08
CA ILE A 388 12.60 4.40 -19.27
C ILE A 388 12.84 5.54 -18.29
N ARG A 389 11.89 6.48 -18.21
CA ARG A 389 11.86 7.61 -17.28
C ARG A 389 10.52 7.68 -16.54
N SER A 390 10.57 7.91 -15.23
CA SER A 390 9.37 7.72 -14.40
C SER A 390 8.50 8.95 -14.48
N GLN A 391 7.18 8.78 -14.45
CA GLN A 391 6.23 9.90 -14.38
C GLN A 391 6.46 10.80 -13.14
N TYR A 392 7.14 10.29 -12.13
CA TYR A 392 7.45 10.98 -10.87
C TYR A 392 8.84 11.64 -10.83
N ASP A 393 9.67 11.54 -11.89
CA ASP A 393 10.95 12.27 -12.00
C ASP A 393 10.70 13.74 -12.40
N LEU A 394 10.17 14.52 -11.46
CA LEU A 394 9.74 15.91 -11.63
C LEU A 394 10.52 16.90 -10.76
N TYR A 395 11.11 16.45 -9.66
CA TYR A 395 11.80 17.33 -8.72
C TYR A 395 13.26 17.54 -9.14
N PRO A 396 13.88 18.69 -8.78
CA PRO A 396 15.29 18.92 -8.99
C PRO A 396 16.13 17.72 -8.53
N VAL A 397 17.25 17.46 -9.22
CA VAL A 397 18.18 16.38 -8.86
C VAL A 397 18.61 16.47 -7.38
N THR A 398 18.69 17.68 -6.86
CA THR A 398 19.03 18.03 -5.48
C THR A 398 17.83 17.99 -4.52
N CYS A 399 16.73 17.34 -4.88
CA CYS A 399 15.53 17.18 -4.05
C CYS A 399 14.96 15.75 -4.14
N GLY A 400 15.63 14.86 -4.89
CA GLY A 400 15.20 13.49 -5.15
C GLY A 400 16.17 12.47 -4.57
N SER A 401 15.66 11.29 -4.21
CA SER A 401 16.46 10.20 -3.64
C SER A 401 17.14 9.33 -4.71
N GLY A 402 16.78 9.46 -5.98
CA GLY A 402 17.32 8.62 -7.05
C GLY A 402 17.05 7.13 -6.82
N LEU A 403 15.93 6.78 -6.18
CA LEU A 403 15.49 5.40 -6.09
C LEU A 403 14.93 4.97 -7.44
N THR A 404 15.20 3.74 -7.83
CA THR A 404 14.59 3.19 -9.04
C THR A 404 13.14 2.78 -8.75
N PRO A 405 12.26 2.72 -9.76
CA PRO A 405 10.93 2.14 -9.58
C PRO A 405 10.96 0.73 -9.00
N LEU A 406 12.01 -0.06 -9.25
CA LEU A 406 12.18 -1.38 -8.65
C LEU A 406 12.33 -1.37 -7.12
N ASP A 407 12.74 -0.24 -6.55
CA ASP A 407 12.90 -0.04 -5.11
C ASP A 407 11.61 0.45 -4.42
N VAL A 408 10.59 0.89 -5.18
CA VAL A 408 9.40 1.61 -4.66
C VAL A 408 8.11 0.93 -5.09
N ASP A 409 7.18 0.77 -4.16
CA ASP A 409 5.84 0.26 -4.41
C ASP A 409 4.91 1.40 -4.84
N ILE A 410 4.89 1.68 -6.14
CA ILE A 410 4.15 2.80 -6.74
C ILE A 410 2.65 2.58 -6.61
N ASP A 411 2.18 1.38 -6.92
CA ASP A 411 0.76 1.04 -6.95
C ASP A 411 0.11 1.22 -5.58
N GLN A 412 0.78 0.84 -4.49
CA GLN A 412 0.23 1.05 -3.14
C GLN A 412 0.12 2.54 -2.79
N HIS A 413 1.07 3.37 -3.21
CA HIS A 413 0.98 4.83 -2.99
C HIS A 413 -0.20 5.43 -3.77
N GLN A 414 -0.38 5.04 -5.03
CA GLN A 414 -1.52 5.46 -5.86
C GLN A 414 -2.86 4.97 -5.29
N TYR A 415 -2.90 3.75 -4.78
CA TYR A 415 -4.09 3.19 -4.13
C TYR A 415 -4.49 4.00 -2.88
N ILE A 416 -3.52 4.32 -2.00
CA ILE A 416 -3.80 5.13 -0.80
C ILE A 416 -4.25 6.54 -1.17
N GLU A 417 -3.61 7.14 -2.18
CA GLU A 417 -4.02 8.44 -2.71
C GLU A 417 -5.49 8.43 -3.13
N GLN A 418 -5.86 7.50 -4.03
CA GLN A 418 -7.19 7.43 -4.63
C GLN A 418 -8.27 7.03 -3.63
N THR A 419 -7.93 6.19 -2.65
CA THR A 419 -8.90 5.63 -1.70
C THR A 419 -9.11 6.54 -0.49
N PHE A 420 -8.05 7.14 0.06
CA PHE A 420 -8.11 7.80 1.37
C PHE A 420 -7.76 9.29 1.37
N LEU A 421 -7.00 9.77 0.39
CA LEU A 421 -6.45 11.13 0.41
C LEU A 421 -7.01 12.03 -0.70
N GLY A 422 -7.67 11.53 -1.73
CA GLY A 422 -8.43 12.33 -2.71
C GLY A 422 -7.71 13.59 -3.24
N ILE A 423 -8.48 14.54 -3.78
CA ILE A 423 -7.92 15.76 -4.42
C ILE A 423 -7.71 16.90 -3.40
N GLY A 424 -8.46 16.90 -2.29
CA GLY A 424 -8.45 17.99 -1.30
C GLY A 424 -7.31 17.93 -0.27
N ASN A 425 -6.56 16.83 -0.19
CA ASN A 425 -5.46 16.71 0.78
C ASN A 425 -4.13 17.06 0.10
N GLN A 426 -3.70 18.31 0.27
CA GLN A 426 -2.44 18.82 -0.23
C GLN A 426 -1.52 19.26 0.93
N LEU A 427 -0.22 19.07 0.72
CA LEU A 427 0.82 19.62 1.59
C LEU A 427 1.59 20.68 0.80
N ARG A 428 1.93 21.80 1.45
CA ARG A 428 2.84 22.82 0.93
C ARG A 428 3.97 23.03 1.92
N ILE A 429 5.18 22.63 1.57
CA ILE A 429 6.34 22.64 2.47
C ILE A 429 7.45 23.50 1.88
N LEU A 430 7.88 24.53 2.61
CA LEU A 430 9.12 25.25 2.34
C LEU A 430 10.29 24.56 3.04
N VAL A 431 11.27 24.09 2.27
CA VAL A 431 12.47 23.44 2.77
C VAL A 431 13.61 24.45 2.82
N ASP A 432 14.08 24.71 4.04
CA ASP A 432 15.09 25.73 4.37
C ASP A 432 16.32 25.14 5.07
N ALA A 433 16.32 23.82 5.31
CA ALA A 433 17.35 23.09 6.04
C ALA A 433 17.75 21.82 5.30
N ALA A 434 18.99 21.38 5.53
CA ALA A 434 19.45 20.13 4.98
C ALA A 434 18.82 18.95 5.74
N GLU A 435 18.15 18.06 5.01
CA GLU A 435 17.42 16.94 5.61
C GLU A 435 17.53 15.67 4.75
N SER A 436 17.49 14.51 5.42
CA SER A 436 17.43 13.22 4.72
C SER A 436 16.05 12.93 4.17
N GLY A 437 15.98 12.26 3.02
CA GLY A 437 14.69 11.91 2.41
C GLY A 437 13.83 11.04 3.33
N LYS A 438 14.46 10.15 4.12
CA LYS A 438 13.75 9.32 5.09
C LYS A 438 13.09 10.17 6.18
N THR A 439 13.85 11.06 6.82
CA THR A 439 13.32 11.90 7.91
C THR A 439 12.20 12.80 7.42
N PHE A 440 12.41 13.45 6.27
CA PHE A 440 11.41 14.32 5.67
C PHE A 440 10.11 13.57 5.36
N LEU A 441 10.21 12.42 4.67
CA LEU A 441 9.04 11.63 4.32
C LEU A 441 8.29 11.11 5.55
N GLU A 442 8.99 10.60 6.57
CA GLU A 442 8.33 10.06 7.77
C GLU A 442 7.67 11.16 8.62
N GLN A 443 8.32 12.33 8.77
CA GLN A 443 7.89 13.39 9.70
C GLN A 443 6.98 14.44 9.06
N GLU A 444 7.28 14.88 7.84
CA GLU A 444 6.57 16.01 7.20
C GLU A 444 5.50 15.55 6.21
N VAL A 445 5.61 14.32 5.67
CA VAL A 445 4.68 13.79 4.66
C VAL A 445 3.76 12.71 5.22
N TYR A 446 4.32 11.62 5.74
CA TYR A 446 3.55 10.45 6.14
C TYR A 446 2.81 10.66 7.46
N LEU A 447 3.51 11.04 8.54
CA LEU A 447 2.87 11.23 9.85
C LEU A 447 1.70 12.23 9.81
N PRO A 448 1.81 13.42 9.18
CA PRO A 448 0.70 14.37 9.09
C PRO A 448 -0.49 13.84 8.28
N SER A 449 -0.25 12.93 7.34
CA SER A 449 -1.27 12.28 6.51
C SER A 449 -1.82 11.00 7.15
N ALA A 450 -1.43 10.69 8.39
CA ALA A 450 -1.66 9.42 9.08
C ALA A 450 -1.16 8.18 8.33
N ALA A 451 -0.21 8.37 7.42
CA ALA A 451 0.51 7.31 6.74
C ALA A 451 1.76 6.92 7.53
N TYR A 452 2.34 5.77 7.22
CA TYR A 452 3.60 5.32 7.78
C TYR A 452 4.41 4.57 6.74
N SER A 453 5.74 4.70 6.83
CA SER A 453 6.64 3.92 5.97
C SER A 453 6.49 2.42 6.27
N LEU A 454 6.49 1.63 5.21
CA LEU A 454 6.39 0.17 5.24
C LEU A 454 7.34 -0.41 4.18
N THR A 455 7.61 -1.70 4.25
CA THR A 455 8.26 -2.43 3.15
C THR A 455 7.42 -3.66 2.86
N ARG A 456 6.93 -3.74 1.63
CA ARG A 456 6.14 -4.88 1.13
C ARG A 456 6.83 -5.48 -0.08
N GLU A 457 6.93 -6.80 -0.12
CA GLU A 457 7.56 -7.54 -1.23
C GLU A 457 9.00 -7.08 -1.55
N GLY A 458 9.70 -6.53 -0.56
CA GLY A 458 11.04 -5.95 -0.72
C GLY A 458 11.09 -4.55 -1.33
N ARG A 459 9.94 -3.89 -1.54
CA ARG A 459 9.83 -2.52 -2.05
C ARG A 459 9.44 -1.55 -0.94
N LEU A 460 9.89 -0.30 -1.06
CA LEU A 460 9.49 0.79 -0.18
C LEU A 460 8.03 1.13 -0.45
N SER A 461 7.20 0.83 0.54
CA SER A 461 5.75 0.97 0.46
C SER A 461 5.25 1.88 1.58
N VAL A 462 3.94 2.08 1.60
CA VAL A 462 3.26 2.96 2.55
C VAL A 462 2.03 2.25 3.09
N GLY A 463 1.82 2.36 4.40
CA GLY A 463 0.58 1.99 5.06
C GLY A 463 -0.13 3.24 5.58
N MET A 464 -1.40 3.12 5.94
CA MET A 464 -2.18 4.21 6.50
C MET A 464 -2.91 3.76 7.75
N THR A 465 -2.99 4.65 8.73
CA THR A 465 -3.75 4.41 9.95
C THR A 465 -5.22 4.55 9.64
N HIS A 466 -5.90 3.42 9.53
CA HIS A 466 -7.35 3.30 9.42
C HIS A 466 -7.82 2.15 10.33
N PRO A 467 -9.14 2.06 10.62
CA PRO A 467 -9.70 0.87 11.27
C PRO A 467 -9.34 -0.40 10.47
N PRO A 468 -9.09 -1.55 11.10
CA PRO A 468 -8.75 -2.77 10.37
C PRO A 468 -9.91 -3.15 9.45
N LEU A 469 -9.69 -3.08 8.14
CA LEU A 469 -10.63 -3.47 7.10
C LEU A 469 -10.16 -4.77 6.48
N ALA A 470 -11.10 -5.67 6.21
CA ALA A 470 -10.79 -6.89 5.47
C ALA A 470 -10.31 -6.55 4.05
N GLN A 471 -9.26 -7.23 3.62
CA GLN A 471 -8.80 -7.19 2.23
C GLN A 471 -9.46 -8.34 1.44
N PRO A 472 -9.45 -8.32 0.09
CA PRO A 472 -10.04 -9.39 -0.73
C PRO A 472 -9.56 -10.80 -0.37
N ASN A 473 -8.33 -10.93 0.12
CA ASN A 473 -7.81 -12.15 0.74
C ASN A 473 -7.55 -11.85 2.23
N LEU A 474 -8.30 -12.48 3.14
CA LEU A 474 -8.17 -12.25 4.58
C LEU A 474 -7.52 -13.47 5.27
N PRO A 475 -6.27 -13.37 5.77
CA PRO A 475 -5.65 -14.49 6.46
C PRO A 475 -6.35 -14.79 7.79
N PHE A 476 -6.68 -16.06 8.01
CA PHE A 476 -7.19 -16.55 9.29
C PHE A 476 -6.08 -17.13 10.15
N LEU A 477 -5.98 -16.67 11.39
CA LEU A 477 -5.15 -17.26 12.43
C LEU A 477 -6.05 -17.95 13.46
N ASP A 478 -5.85 -19.25 13.66
CA ASP A 478 -6.65 -20.09 14.53
C ASP A 478 -5.80 -21.21 15.19
N GLN A 479 -6.45 -22.15 15.87
CA GLN A 479 -5.76 -23.27 16.53
C GLN A 479 -4.97 -24.16 15.55
N THR A 480 -5.33 -24.22 14.28
CA THR A 480 -4.70 -25.10 13.29
C THR A 480 -3.34 -24.57 12.84
N ASN A 481 -3.14 -23.24 12.87
CA ASN A 481 -1.93 -22.60 12.35
C ASN A 481 -1.10 -21.88 13.41
N ILE A 482 -1.66 -21.60 14.60
CA ILE A 482 -0.91 -21.07 15.74
C ILE A 482 -0.16 -22.20 16.46
N LEU A 483 1.16 -22.08 16.53
CA LEU A 483 2.05 -23.08 17.13
C LEU A 483 2.18 -22.95 18.65
N ASN A 484 1.89 -21.78 19.22
CA ASN A 484 2.17 -21.45 20.62
C ASN A 484 0.92 -21.04 21.41
N ALA A 485 -0.25 -21.59 21.11
CA ALA A 485 -1.52 -21.20 21.75
C ALA A 485 -1.46 -21.08 23.30
N PRO A 486 -0.86 -22.04 24.05
CA PRO A 486 -0.80 -21.93 25.52
C PRO A 486 0.09 -20.79 26.06
N GLN A 487 0.94 -20.21 25.20
CA GLN A 487 1.88 -19.13 25.54
C GLN A 487 1.35 -17.74 25.17
N ILE A 488 0.20 -17.65 24.48
CA ILE A 488 -0.37 -16.35 24.10
C ILE A 488 -0.73 -15.56 25.37
N ARG A 489 -0.22 -14.33 25.46
CA ARG A 489 -0.49 -13.40 26.57
C ARG A 489 -0.88 -12.05 25.99
N PRO A 490 -2.18 -11.73 25.87
CA PRO A 490 -2.61 -10.40 25.49
C PRO A 490 -2.10 -9.37 26.51
N THR A 491 -1.59 -8.24 26.03
CA THR A 491 -1.09 -7.15 26.89
C THR A 491 -1.74 -5.83 26.54
N ARG A 492 -1.91 -4.98 27.55
CA ARG A 492 -2.41 -3.60 27.45
C ARG A 492 -1.74 -2.79 28.56
N GLY A 493 -1.38 -1.54 28.27
CA GLY A 493 -0.69 -0.69 29.25
C GLY A 493 -0.74 0.78 28.87
N THR A 494 -0.45 1.64 29.84
CA THR A 494 -0.30 3.10 29.67
C THR A 494 1.15 3.55 29.62
N ASN A 495 2.08 2.64 29.94
CA ASN A 495 3.53 2.85 29.94
C ASN A 495 4.20 2.40 28.62
N ASN A 496 3.40 2.01 27.64
CA ASN A 496 3.87 1.71 26.29
C ASN A 496 3.43 2.86 25.36
N ARG A 497 4.03 2.96 24.16
CA ARG A 497 3.65 3.95 23.14
C ARG A 497 2.32 3.60 22.44
N LYS A 498 1.40 2.92 23.14
CA LYS A 498 0.13 2.44 22.62
C LYS A 498 -1.06 2.96 23.42
N PHE A 499 -0.86 4.05 24.18
CA PHE A 499 -1.89 4.80 24.89
C PHE A 499 -1.71 6.30 24.65
N PHE A 500 -2.69 6.89 23.97
CA PHE A 500 -2.81 8.32 23.72
C PHE A 500 -4.30 8.65 23.77
N ASN A 501 -4.70 9.55 24.68
CA ASN A 501 -6.08 10.01 24.79
C ASN A 501 -6.20 11.52 24.54
N GLU A 502 -5.10 12.17 24.16
CA GLU A 502 -5.05 13.55 23.70
C GLU A 502 -4.15 13.60 22.45
N ILE A 503 -4.63 14.23 21.38
CA ILE A 503 -3.84 14.50 20.17
C ILE A 503 -3.69 16.02 20.06
N ASP A 504 -2.45 16.48 19.85
CA ASP A 504 -2.13 17.91 19.75
C ASP A 504 -1.39 18.17 18.43
N TRP A 505 -1.94 19.06 17.61
CA TRP A 505 -1.42 19.41 16.30
C TRP A 505 -0.89 20.84 16.30
N GLU A 506 0.27 21.06 15.70
CA GLU A 506 0.79 22.37 15.33
C GLU A 506 0.98 22.43 13.81
N PHE A 507 0.37 23.42 13.16
CA PHE A 507 0.32 23.54 11.69
C PHE A 507 0.25 25.02 11.25
N ASP A 508 0.16 25.28 9.94
CA ASP A 508 0.36 26.60 9.34
C ASP A 508 1.71 27.22 9.73
N ALA A 509 2.78 26.52 9.35
CA ALA A 509 4.14 27.01 9.52
C ALA A 509 4.35 28.25 8.64
N ASN A 510 4.87 29.32 9.24
CA ASN A 510 5.29 30.51 8.49
C ASN A 510 6.72 30.34 7.93
N ASP A 511 7.18 31.34 7.17
CA ASP A 511 8.53 31.34 6.57
C ASP A 511 9.69 31.41 7.60
N ALA A 512 9.39 31.62 8.89
CA ALA A 512 10.35 31.53 9.98
C ALA A 512 10.34 30.16 10.68
N GLY A 513 9.43 29.25 10.28
CA GLY A 513 9.26 27.93 10.86
C GLY A 513 8.36 27.89 12.11
N ASP A 514 7.74 29.00 12.48
CA ASP A 514 6.79 29.04 13.60
C ASP A 514 5.39 28.62 13.14
N TYR A 515 4.74 27.76 13.92
CA TYR A 515 3.36 27.33 13.70
C TYR A 515 2.40 28.38 14.23
N THR A 516 1.49 28.84 13.36
CA THR A 516 0.53 29.89 13.72
C THR A 516 -0.78 29.35 14.29
N ASN A 517 -1.10 28.08 14.02
CA ASN A 517 -2.31 27.41 14.46
C ASN A 517 -2.01 26.13 15.23
N SER A 518 -2.92 25.79 16.15
CA SER A 518 -2.89 24.55 16.92
C SER A 518 -4.28 23.94 17.03
N PHE A 519 -4.38 22.62 16.96
CA PHE A 519 -5.63 21.88 17.15
C PHE A 519 -5.44 20.79 18.19
N ARG A 520 -6.38 20.69 19.13
CA ARG A 520 -6.31 19.72 20.23
C ARG A 520 -7.62 18.96 20.37
N GLN A 521 -7.52 17.64 20.42
CA GLN A 521 -8.65 16.74 20.68
C GLN A 521 -8.34 15.83 21.87
N LEU A 522 -9.17 15.92 22.91
CA LEU A 522 -9.07 15.13 24.14
C LEU A 522 -10.28 14.21 24.27
N ASP A 523 -10.03 12.93 24.47
CA ASP A 523 -11.07 11.96 24.83
C ASP A 523 -11.34 12.02 26.34
N THR A 524 -12.36 12.79 26.71
CA THR A 524 -12.71 13.02 28.12
C THR A 524 -13.23 11.76 28.82
N GLU A 525 -13.84 10.83 28.09
CA GLU A 525 -14.34 9.57 28.64
C GLU A 525 -13.18 8.68 29.07
N SER A 526 -12.19 8.48 28.21
CA SER A 526 -10.93 7.79 28.50
C SER A 526 -10.21 8.46 29.67
N LEU A 527 -10.09 9.80 29.67
CA LEU A 527 -9.47 10.53 30.77
C LEU A 527 -10.17 10.26 32.10
N ASN A 528 -11.50 10.27 32.13
CA ASN A 528 -12.29 10.00 33.33
C ASN A 528 -12.17 8.53 33.79
N LYS A 529 -12.10 7.58 32.83
CA LYS A 529 -11.95 6.14 33.11
C LYS A 529 -10.56 5.77 33.62
N ILE A 530 -9.50 6.33 33.03
CA ILE A 530 -8.10 5.94 33.27
C ILE A 530 -7.42 6.86 34.30
N GLY A 531 -7.82 8.14 34.35
CA GLY A 531 -7.26 9.13 35.27
C GLY A 531 -5.87 9.65 34.88
N LEU A 532 -5.44 9.45 33.63
CA LEU A 532 -4.15 9.88 33.09
C LEU A 532 -4.35 10.53 31.72
N SER A 533 -3.68 11.66 31.45
CA SER A 533 -3.56 12.23 30.09
C SER A 533 -2.22 11.79 29.47
N SER A 534 -2.27 11.35 28.22
CA SER A 534 -1.13 11.02 27.38
C SER A 534 -1.33 11.68 26.02
N VAL A 535 -0.43 12.60 25.67
CA VAL A 535 -0.49 13.42 24.47
C VAL A 535 0.35 12.81 23.35
N LEU A 536 -0.23 12.70 22.15
CA LEU A 536 0.52 12.47 20.91
C LEU A 536 0.70 13.83 20.19
N PRO A 537 1.89 14.44 20.24
CA PRO A 537 2.16 15.68 19.52
C PRO A 537 2.47 15.39 18.06
N ILE A 538 1.81 16.10 17.16
CA ILE A 538 2.07 16.07 15.72
C ILE A 538 2.33 17.50 15.25
N LYS A 539 3.43 17.69 14.52
CA LYS A 539 3.78 18.97 13.92
C LYS A 539 3.91 18.77 12.43
N SER A 540 3.39 19.70 11.64
CA SER A 540 3.51 19.63 10.19
C SER A 540 3.78 21.00 9.61
N LYS A 541 4.90 21.13 8.90
CA LYS A 541 5.15 22.32 8.09
C LYS A 541 4.26 22.38 6.85
N GLY A 542 3.76 21.23 6.41
CA GLY A 542 3.02 21.07 5.15
C GLY A 542 1.52 21.32 5.25
N LEU A 543 0.93 21.14 6.43
CA LEU A 543 -0.51 21.31 6.64
C LEU A 543 -0.86 22.79 6.76
N HIS A 544 -1.71 23.23 5.86
CA HIS A 544 -2.14 24.62 5.77
C HIS A 544 -3.67 24.77 5.77
N SER A 545 -4.17 25.75 6.53
CA SER A 545 -5.60 26.04 6.61
C SER A 545 -6.20 26.43 5.26
N ASP A 546 -5.46 27.16 4.41
CA ASP A 546 -5.91 27.54 3.06
C ASP A 546 -5.99 26.34 2.10
N LEU A 547 -5.37 25.22 2.45
CA LEU A 547 -5.42 23.95 1.73
C LEU A 547 -6.43 22.96 2.34
N GLY A 548 -7.26 23.38 3.30
CA GLY A 548 -8.28 22.52 3.91
C GLY A 548 -7.74 21.54 4.95
N ALA A 549 -6.59 21.82 5.58
CA ALA A 549 -5.96 20.92 6.55
C ALA A 549 -6.83 20.57 7.77
N ILE A 550 -7.79 21.42 8.16
CA ILE A 550 -8.60 21.23 9.37
C ILE A 550 -9.44 19.95 9.30
N ASP A 551 -10.14 19.74 8.18
CA ASP A 551 -11.00 18.55 7.99
C ASP A 551 -10.16 17.26 8.04
N LEU A 552 -8.95 17.30 7.47
CA LEU A 552 -8.00 16.20 7.55
C LEU A 552 -7.58 15.96 9.00
N ILE A 553 -7.15 17.00 9.73
CA ILE A 553 -6.70 16.92 11.12
C ILE A 553 -7.79 16.33 12.03
N GLU A 554 -9.04 16.75 11.89
CA GLU A 554 -10.17 16.25 12.70
C GLU A 554 -10.45 14.77 12.43
N LYS A 555 -10.51 14.37 11.15
CA LYS A 555 -10.70 12.97 10.75
C LYS A 555 -9.55 12.11 11.26
N ARG A 556 -8.30 12.57 11.13
CA ARG A 556 -7.10 11.83 11.58
C ARG A 556 -7.05 11.69 13.09
N SER A 557 -7.32 12.77 13.82
CA SER A 557 -7.31 12.77 15.28
C SER A 557 -8.32 11.76 15.84
N SER A 558 -9.48 11.66 15.21
CA SER A 558 -10.52 10.69 15.58
C SER A 558 -10.06 9.24 15.37
N PHE A 559 -9.36 8.92 14.28
CA PHE A 559 -8.81 7.57 14.05
C PHE A 559 -7.66 7.21 15.00
N LEU A 560 -6.79 8.16 15.32
CA LEU A 560 -5.72 7.93 16.29
C LEU A 560 -6.28 7.73 17.70
N LEU A 561 -7.28 8.52 18.09
CA LEU A 561 -7.97 8.35 19.36
C LEU A 561 -8.73 7.03 19.42
N SER A 562 -9.52 6.65 18.42
CA SER A 562 -10.24 5.38 18.45
C SER A 562 -9.28 4.18 18.63
N ARG A 563 -8.09 4.26 18.04
CA ARG A 563 -7.05 3.25 18.17
C ARG A 563 -6.36 3.21 19.55
N PHE A 564 -6.01 4.37 20.10
CA PHE A 564 -5.10 4.45 21.27
C PHE A 564 -5.74 4.97 22.56
N LYS A 565 -6.94 5.57 22.52
CA LYS A 565 -7.57 6.24 23.68
C LYS A 565 -7.75 5.32 24.88
N ASN A 566 -8.02 4.04 24.64
CA ASN A 566 -8.21 3.08 25.70
C ASN A 566 -6.93 2.27 25.97
N GLY A 567 -5.80 2.52 25.34
CA GLY A 567 -4.63 1.64 25.44
C GLY A 567 -4.85 0.39 24.59
N ALA A 568 -4.19 0.33 23.44
CA ALA A 568 -4.38 -0.72 22.46
C ALA A 568 -3.92 -2.09 23.01
N VAL A 569 -4.59 -3.16 22.57
CA VAL A 569 -4.28 -4.54 22.95
C VAL A 569 -3.25 -5.09 22.00
N GLN A 570 -2.20 -5.71 22.55
CA GLN A 570 -1.16 -6.39 21.80
C GLN A 570 -1.21 -7.89 22.06
N ILE A 571 -1.10 -8.69 20.99
CA ILE A 571 -1.07 -10.15 21.06
C ILE A 571 0.15 -10.64 20.28
N GLU A 572 1.02 -11.40 20.94
CA GLU A 572 2.13 -12.09 20.26
C GLU A 572 1.74 -13.52 19.93
N VAL A 573 1.89 -13.89 18.65
CA VAL A 573 1.62 -15.25 18.14
C VAL A 573 2.81 -15.82 17.39
N LEU A 574 2.97 -17.14 17.46
CA LEU A 574 3.90 -17.90 16.64
C LEU A 574 3.07 -18.73 15.66
N VAL A 575 3.21 -18.43 14.38
CA VAL A 575 2.42 -19.05 13.31
C VAL A 575 3.30 -20.01 12.52
N ASN A 576 2.68 -21.04 11.96
CA ASN A 576 3.33 -21.93 11.02
C ASN A 576 3.78 -21.18 9.76
N TYR A 577 4.73 -21.76 9.05
CA TYR A 577 5.25 -21.18 7.81
C TYR A 577 4.18 -21.08 6.71
N GLY A 578 3.28 -22.07 6.65
CA GLY A 578 2.26 -22.21 5.61
C GLY A 578 1.43 -20.94 5.47
N THR A 579 0.83 -20.53 6.58
CA THR A 579 -0.01 -19.34 6.64
C THR A 579 0.81 -18.06 6.74
N GLY A 580 1.88 -18.04 7.54
CA GLY A 580 2.56 -16.78 7.88
C GLY A 580 3.49 -16.21 6.81
N VAL A 581 3.89 -16.98 5.78
CA VAL A 581 4.85 -16.52 4.76
C VAL A 581 4.28 -15.39 3.90
N GLY A 582 2.99 -15.43 3.60
CA GLY A 582 2.30 -14.40 2.80
C GLY A 582 1.82 -13.18 3.61
N ILE A 583 1.91 -13.24 4.95
CA ILE A 583 1.50 -12.15 5.84
C ILE A 583 2.69 -11.23 6.09
N GLU A 584 2.55 -9.93 5.86
CA GLU A 584 3.54 -8.89 6.11
C GLU A 584 3.12 -7.94 7.24
N ALA A 585 4.05 -7.10 7.72
CA ALA A 585 3.67 -6.00 8.61
C ALA A 585 2.75 -5.01 7.89
N GLY A 586 1.74 -4.48 8.57
CA GLY A 586 0.68 -3.64 8.00
C GLY A 586 -0.53 -4.42 7.46
N ASP A 587 -0.44 -5.75 7.33
CA ASP A 587 -1.58 -6.57 6.92
C ASP A 587 -2.65 -6.64 8.02
N VAL A 588 -3.91 -6.73 7.59
CA VAL A 588 -5.05 -7.04 8.46
C VAL A 588 -5.32 -8.54 8.39
N ILE A 589 -5.44 -9.18 9.54
CA ILE A 589 -5.72 -10.61 9.68
C ILE A 589 -6.93 -10.84 10.57
N ALA A 590 -7.62 -11.96 10.40
CA ALA A 590 -8.66 -12.41 11.30
C ALA A 590 -8.06 -13.38 12.33
N LEU A 591 -8.10 -13.01 13.61
CA LEU A 591 -7.78 -13.93 14.70
C LEU A 591 -9.08 -14.55 15.22
N ALA A 592 -9.22 -15.85 15.02
CA ALA A 592 -10.39 -16.62 15.42
C ALA A 592 -10.07 -17.51 16.63
N ASP A 593 -10.73 -17.25 17.75
CA ASP A 593 -10.76 -18.12 18.92
C ASP A 593 -12.20 -18.63 19.09
N ASP A 594 -12.39 -19.94 19.02
CA ASP A 594 -13.64 -20.64 19.34
C ASP A 594 -13.63 -21.18 20.78
N GLY A 595 -12.77 -20.61 21.62
CA GLY A 595 -12.47 -21.05 22.97
C GLY A 595 -11.33 -22.07 23.04
N GLN A 596 -10.73 -22.51 21.92
CA GLN A 596 -9.58 -23.42 21.97
C GLN A 596 -8.25 -22.70 22.24
N LEU A 597 -8.10 -21.46 21.77
CA LEU A 597 -6.87 -20.67 22.01
C LEU A 597 -6.86 -20.08 23.43
N GLN A 598 -8.01 -19.98 24.08
CA GLN A 598 -8.18 -19.48 25.45
C GLN A 598 -7.67 -18.05 25.62
N ILE A 599 -7.85 -17.21 24.59
CA ILE A 599 -7.43 -15.82 24.58
C ILE A 599 -8.43 -15.00 25.38
N GLN A 600 -7.94 -14.11 26.22
CA GLN A 600 -8.80 -13.25 27.04
C GLN A 600 -9.51 -12.20 26.16
N ASN A 601 -10.83 -12.15 26.26
CA ASN A 601 -11.65 -11.08 25.71
C ASN A 601 -11.82 -9.98 26.75
N TRP A 602 -11.33 -8.77 26.45
CA TRP A 602 -11.41 -7.63 27.36
C TRP A 602 -12.80 -7.00 27.45
N ALA A 603 -13.66 -7.21 26.45
CA ALA A 603 -15.02 -6.68 26.44
C ALA A 603 -15.96 -7.54 27.29
N THR A 604 -15.85 -8.86 27.20
CA THR A 604 -16.75 -9.80 27.93
C THR A 604 -16.14 -10.32 29.24
N GLY A 605 -14.82 -10.37 29.34
CA GLY A 605 -14.10 -10.98 30.46
C GLY A 605 -13.88 -12.50 30.32
N ASP A 606 -14.35 -13.11 29.22
CA ASP A 606 -14.23 -14.55 28.97
C ASP A 606 -12.87 -14.95 28.37
N ARG A 607 -12.56 -16.25 28.38
CA ARG A 607 -11.42 -16.86 27.67
C ARG A 607 -11.84 -17.39 26.30
N ASN A 608 -12.46 -16.51 25.54
CA ASN A 608 -12.89 -16.75 24.18
C ASN A 608 -12.90 -15.39 23.47
N LEU A 609 -11.89 -15.13 22.63
CA LEU A 609 -11.82 -13.87 21.89
C LEU A 609 -12.96 -13.73 20.87
N GLY A 610 -13.50 -14.85 20.38
CA GLY A 610 -14.29 -14.87 19.15
C GLY A 610 -13.41 -14.56 17.94
N THR A 611 -14.04 -14.08 16.87
CA THR A 611 -13.34 -13.60 15.67
C THR A 611 -13.19 -12.09 15.69
N GLN A 612 -11.96 -11.60 15.54
CA GLN A 612 -11.64 -10.18 15.52
C GLN A 612 -10.55 -9.88 14.50
N LEU A 613 -10.60 -8.69 13.90
CA LEU A 613 -9.57 -8.21 12.99
C LEU A 613 -8.42 -7.54 13.76
N TYR A 614 -7.19 -7.87 13.37
CA TYR A 614 -5.96 -7.29 13.92
C TYR A 614 -5.06 -6.80 12.81
N GLU A 615 -4.32 -5.73 13.07
CA GLU A 615 -3.21 -5.31 12.20
C GLU A 615 -1.90 -5.91 12.72
N VAL A 616 -1.07 -6.42 11.80
CA VAL A 616 0.27 -6.93 12.12
C VAL A 616 1.24 -5.76 12.24
N ILE A 617 1.67 -5.42 13.47
CA ILE A 617 2.64 -4.31 13.68
C ILE A 617 4.10 -4.75 13.65
N GLU A 618 4.36 -6.03 13.89
CA GLU A 618 5.69 -6.58 13.82
C GLU A 618 5.61 -8.00 13.29
N ARG A 619 6.55 -8.34 12.43
CA ARG A 619 6.75 -9.67 11.88
C ARG A 619 8.22 -10.03 12.02
N SER A 620 8.51 -11.28 12.35
CA SER A 620 9.85 -11.85 12.30
C SER A 620 9.77 -13.25 11.68
N LEU A 621 10.27 -13.37 10.46
CA LEU A 621 10.38 -14.60 9.68
C LEU A 621 11.77 -15.20 9.86
N ASP A 622 11.86 -16.41 10.40
CA ASP A 622 13.10 -17.19 10.43
C ASP A 622 13.10 -18.22 9.29
N LEU A 623 13.90 -17.98 8.25
CA LEU A 623 13.98 -18.86 7.09
C LEU A 623 14.64 -20.22 7.38
N LYS A 624 15.33 -20.39 8.53
CA LYS A 624 15.91 -21.68 8.91
C LYS A 624 14.88 -22.59 9.57
N SER A 625 14.17 -22.06 10.57
CA SER A 625 13.17 -22.83 11.32
C SER A 625 11.80 -22.85 10.64
N GLY A 626 11.53 -21.90 9.73
CA GLY A 626 10.21 -21.69 9.14
C GLY A 626 9.20 -21.09 10.14
N ASN A 627 9.63 -20.70 11.33
CA ASN A 627 8.74 -20.10 12.31
C ASN A 627 8.57 -18.61 12.05
N ILE A 628 7.33 -18.14 12.25
CA ILE A 628 6.97 -16.74 12.01
C ILE A 628 6.37 -16.18 13.28
N LYS A 629 7.07 -15.23 13.90
CA LYS A 629 6.55 -14.50 15.06
C LYS A 629 5.86 -13.24 14.57
N MET A 630 4.65 -12.99 15.07
CA MET A 630 3.91 -11.77 14.78
C MET A 630 3.47 -11.09 16.07
N THR A 631 3.51 -9.77 16.06
CA THR A 631 2.87 -8.93 17.07
C THR A 631 1.66 -8.27 16.41
N LEU A 632 0.49 -8.64 16.89
CA LEU A 632 -0.80 -8.15 16.45
C LEU A 632 -1.21 -6.99 17.35
N ILE A 633 -1.81 -5.97 16.77
CA ILE A 633 -2.46 -4.90 17.54
C ILE A 633 -3.93 -4.81 17.14
N ALA A 634 -4.78 -4.72 18.15
CA ALA A 634 -6.14 -4.24 17.98
C ALA A 634 -6.30 -2.96 18.77
N GLY A 635 -6.88 -1.95 18.13
CA GLY A 635 -7.56 -0.90 18.88
C GLY A 635 -8.88 -1.51 19.36
N LEU A 636 -9.12 -1.53 20.67
CA LEU A 636 -10.46 -1.76 21.23
C LEU A 636 -11.35 -0.55 20.89
N GLY A 637 -11.59 -0.35 19.59
CA GLY A 637 -12.06 0.89 18.98
C GLY A 637 -12.86 0.66 17.71
N ALA A 638 -13.56 -0.47 17.60
CA ALA A 638 -14.98 -0.31 17.30
C ALA A 638 -15.57 0.08 18.66
N ASP A 639 -15.82 1.37 18.87
CA ASP A 639 -16.73 1.75 19.95
C ASP A 639 -18.02 0.93 19.77
N VAL A 640 -18.81 0.81 20.84
CA VAL A 640 -20.17 0.26 20.73
C VAL A 640 -21.00 1.05 19.70
N THR A 641 -20.54 2.24 19.26
CA THR A 641 -21.23 3.12 18.32
C THR A 641 -20.80 2.98 16.85
N ASP A 642 -19.54 2.60 16.55
CA ASP A 642 -18.99 2.73 15.18
C ASP A 642 -18.34 1.43 14.70
N ARG A 643 -18.85 0.91 13.58
CA ARG A 643 -18.28 -0.24 12.86
C ARG A 643 -17.79 0.17 11.48
N TYR A 644 -16.86 -0.62 10.97
CA TYR A 644 -16.32 -0.46 9.63
C TYR A 644 -16.24 -1.84 8.99
N GLY A 645 -16.44 -1.88 7.68
CA GLY A 645 -16.43 -3.10 6.90
C GLY A 645 -16.27 -2.77 5.43
N THR A 646 -16.29 -3.82 4.62
CA THR A 646 -16.24 -3.73 3.17
C THR A 646 -17.60 -4.06 2.57
N ILE A 647 -17.76 -3.77 1.28
CA ILE A 647 -18.90 -4.25 0.53
C ILE A 647 -18.77 -5.79 0.41
N SER A 648 -19.83 -6.50 0.78
CA SER A 648 -19.86 -7.97 0.75
C SER A 648 -19.71 -8.54 -0.66
N PRO A 649 -19.19 -9.77 -0.81
CA PRO A 649 -19.19 -10.45 -2.10
C PRO A 649 -20.62 -10.72 -2.58
N SER A 650 -20.78 -10.77 -3.90
CA SER A 650 -21.98 -11.21 -4.58
C SER A 650 -21.59 -11.96 -5.86
N SER A 651 -22.37 -12.99 -6.20
CA SER A 651 -22.18 -13.77 -7.42
C SER A 651 -23.49 -14.05 -8.15
N THR A 652 -23.48 -13.93 -9.47
CA THR A 652 -24.63 -14.36 -10.28
C THR A 652 -24.61 -15.87 -10.49
N VAL A 653 -25.79 -16.49 -10.46
CA VAL A 653 -26.01 -17.92 -10.69
C VAL A 653 -26.06 -18.21 -12.19
N SER A 654 -25.35 -19.25 -12.62
CA SER A 654 -25.37 -19.78 -13.98
C SER A 654 -26.36 -20.94 -14.14
N THR A 655 -26.46 -21.48 -15.35
CA THR A 655 -27.30 -22.66 -15.61
C THR A 655 -26.69 -23.92 -15.01
N GLY A 656 -27.53 -24.86 -14.55
CA GLY A 656 -27.09 -26.17 -14.07
C GLY A 656 -27.08 -26.34 -12.54
N SER A 657 -27.53 -25.32 -11.79
CA SER A 657 -27.73 -25.41 -10.34
C SER A 657 -28.80 -26.45 -9.95
N THR A 658 -28.63 -27.02 -8.77
CA THR A 658 -29.58 -27.89 -8.06
C THR A 658 -29.88 -27.28 -6.68
N THR A 659 -30.66 -27.94 -5.84
CA THR A 659 -30.94 -27.46 -4.48
C THR A 659 -29.75 -27.55 -3.53
N THR A 660 -28.75 -28.37 -3.82
CA THR A 660 -27.53 -28.56 -2.99
C THR A 660 -26.25 -28.09 -3.67
N VAL A 661 -26.34 -27.69 -4.94
CA VAL A 661 -25.20 -27.23 -5.74
C VAL A 661 -25.60 -25.97 -6.49
N VAL A 662 -24.96 -24.86 -6.22
CA VAL A 662 -25.18 -23.60 -6.95
C VAL A 662 -24.00 -23.35 -7.86
N VAL A 663 -24.27 -23.25 -9.16
CA VAL A 663 -23.26 -22.91 -10.16
C VAL A 663 -23.21 -21.38 -10.25
N ILE A 664 -22.11 -20.75 -9.85
CA ILE A 664 -21.87 -19.32 -9.99
C ILE A 664 -21.13 -19.00 -11.29
N GLN A 665 -20.98 -17.73 -11.64
CA GLN A 665 -20.18 -17.28 -12.79
C GLN A 665 -19.53 -15.93 -12.48
N ASP A 666 -18.48 -15.60 -13.22
CA ASP A 666 -17.80 -14.31 -13.16
C ASP A 666 -18.81 -13.15 -13.24
N SER A 667 -18.80 -12.31 -12.21
CA SER A 667 -19.81 -11.27 -12.06
C SER A 667 -19.25 -10.02 -11.39
N TYR A 668 -19.92 -8.88 -11.61
CA TYR A 668 -19.62 -7.58 -10.99
C TYR A 668 -18.14 -7.14 -11.11
N GLY A 669 -17.61 -7.17 -12.34
CA GLY A 669 -16.24 -6.77 -12.63
C GLY A 669 -15.21 -7.92 -12.59
N ALA A 670 -15.62 -9.13 -12.20
CA ALA A 670 -14.80 -10.34 -12.19
C ALA A 670 -13.44 -10.11 -11.50
N ILE A 671 -13.46 -9.82 -10.20
CA ILE A 671 -12.25 -9.59 -9.39
C ILE A 671 -11.26 -10.78 -9.51
N PHE A 672 -11.78 -11.99 -9.69
CA PHE A 672 -11.03 -13.22 -9.95
C PHE A 672 -11.53 -13.90 -11.22
N PRO A 673 -11.17 -13.41 -12.42
CA PRO A 673 -11.69 -13.97 -13.68
C PRO A 673 -11.31 -15.45 -13.81
N GLY A 674 -12.27 -16.31 -14.09
CA GLY A 674 -12.00 -17.75 -14.19
C GLY A 674 -12.09 -18.52 -12.86
N ASP A 675 -12.17 -17.84 -11.72
CA ASP A 675 -12.06 -18.43 -10.38
C ASP A 675 -12.95 -17.72 -9.33
N GLU A 676 -14.23 -17.55 -9.67
CA GLU A 676 -15.22 -16.81 -8.86
C GLU A 676 -15.35 -17.33 -7.41
N LYS A 677 -15.02 -18.60 -7.11
CA LYS A 677 -15.03 -19.14 -5.73
C LYS A 677 -14.13 -18.40 -4.76
N LYS A 678 -13.07 -17.73 -5.22
CA LYS A 678 -12.16 -16.97 -4.35
C LYS A 678 -12.87 -15.87 -3.56
N LYS A 679 -14.00 -15.36 -4.08
CA LYS A 679 -14.86 -14.42 -3.33
C LYS A 679 -15.49 -15.04 -2.06
N TRP A 680 -15.60 -16.35 -2.01
CA TRP A 680 -16.45 -17.09 -1.08
C TRP A 680 -15.69 -18.10 -0.21
N GLU A 681 -14.45 -18.43 -0.54
CA GLU A 681 -13.68 -19.50 0.13
C GLU A 681 -13.46 -19.22 1.62
N ASP A 682 -13.28 -17.96 1.99
CA ASP A 682 -13.13 -17.50 3.39
C ASP A 682 -14.43 -17.61 4.21
N TYR A 683 -15.58 -17.87 3.55
CA TYR A 683 -16.89 -18.00 4.20
C TYR A 683 -17.41 -19.45 4.21
N VAL A 684 -16.56 -20.43 3.90
CA VAL A 684 -16.93 -21.85 4.06
C VAL A 684 -17.25 -22.13 5.53
N GLY A 685 -18.42 -22.73 5.75
CA GLY A 685 -19.02 -22.96 7.07
C GLY A 685 -20.03 -21.90 7.49
N LEU A 686 -20.21 -20.82 6.71
CA LEU A 686 -21.17 -19.76 6.99
C LEU A 686 -22.44 -19.85 6.12
N PRO A 687 -23.54 -19.26 6.58
CA PRO A 687 -24.75 -19.11 5.77
C PRO A 687 -24.51 -18.23 4.54
N VAL A 688 -25.21 -18.54 3.45
CA VAL A 688 -25.34 -17.76 2.22
C VAL A 688 -26.82 -17.65 1.86
N LEU A 689 -27.19 -16.55 1.22
CA LEU A 689 -28.54 -16.24 0.77
C LEU A 689 -28.60 -16.34 -0.75
N VAL A 690 -29.54 -17.13 -1.27
CA VAL A 690 -29.78 -17.22 -2.71
C VAL A 690 -31.15 -16.65 -3.01
N HIS A 691 -31.22 -15.70 -3.94
CA HIS A 691 -32.48 -15.05 -4.27
C HIS A 691 -32.61 -14.68 -5.77
N SER A 692 -33.84 -14.45 -6.21
CA SER A 692 -34.12 -13.84 -7.51
C SER A 692 -33.87 -12.33 -7.48
N GLU A 693 -33.57 -11.73 -8.63
CA GLU A 693 -33.31 -10.28 -8.75
C GLU A 693 -34.46 -9.41 -8.20
N ASP A 694 -35.70 -9.90 -8.29
CA ASP A 694 -36.91 -9.22 -7.79
C ASP A 694 -37.31 -9.61 -6.37
N TRP A 695 -36.49 -10.40 -5.66
CA TRP A 695 -36.72 -10.89 -4.30
C TRP A 695 -38.01 -11.69 -4.10
N THR A 696 -38.64 -12.18 -5.17
CA THR A 696 -39.86 -13.01 -5.07
C THR A 696 -39.58 -14.42 -4.58
N VAL A 697 -38.33 -14.90 -4.74
CA VAL A 697 -37.84 -16.18 -4.24
C VAL A 697 -36.52 -15.92 -3.51
N SER A 698 -36.40 -16.39 -2.28
CA SER A 698 -35.17 -16.31 -1.49
C SER A 698 -35.10 -17.43 -0.48
N ASP A 699 -33.91 -17.97 -0.22
CA ASP A 699 -33.68 -18.95 0.85
C ASP A 699 -32.21 -18.92 1.30
N GLU A 700 -31.97 -19.34 2.54
CA GLU A 700 -30.63 -19.40 3.14
C GLU A 700 -30.16 -20.85 3.28
N SER A 701 -28.86 -21.08 3.10
CA SER A 701 -28.22 -22.37 3.33
C SER A 701 -26.76 -22.18 3.77
N ILE A 702 -26.07 -23.23 4.25
CA ILE A 702 -24.66 -23.14 4.67
C ILE A 702 -23.77 -23.56 3.52
N LEU A 703 -22.78 -22.73 3.20
CA LEU A 703 -21.71 -23.06 2.26
C LEU A 703 -20.78 -24.09 2.89
N ILE A 704 -20.79 -25.34 2.43
CA ILE A 704 -19.91 -26.40 2.97
C ILE A 704 -18.60 -26.53 2.19
N GLY A 705 -18.48 -25.89 1.04
CA GLY A 705 -17.27 -25.88 0.23
C GLY A 705 -17.55 -25.76 -1.27
N PHE A 706 -16.55 -26.12 -2.08
CA PHE A 706 -16.60 -26.07 -3.53
C PHE A 706 -16.29 -27.44 -4.15
N ASP A 707 -16.77 -27.68 -5.37
CA ASP A 707 -16.36 -28.85 -6.14
C ASP A 707 -14.85 -28.75 -6.47
N PRO A 708 -14.03 -29.76 -6.14
CA PRO A 708 -12.59 -29.72 -6.40
C PRO A 708 -12.23 -29.72 -7.90
N ALA A 709 -13.16 -30.11 -8.78
CA ALA A 709 -12.95 -30.13 -10.23
C ALA A 709 -13.52 -28.89 -10.94
N ASP A 710 -14.33 -28.06 -10.26
CA ASP A 710 -15.02 -26.92 -10.88
C ASP A 710 -15.10 -25.73 -9.90
N PRO A 711 -14.33 -24.66 -10.13
CA PRO A 711 -14.28 -23.49 -9.25
C PRO A 711 -15.61 -22.71 -9.22
N TYR A 712 -16.59 -23.05 -10.06
CA TYR A 712 -17.88 -22.37 -10.09
C TYR A 712 -18.98 -23.11 -9.32
N LYS A 713 -18.71 -24.28 -8.72
CA LYS A 713 -19.75 -25.06 -8.04
C LYS A 713 -19.66 -24.92 -6.53
N MET A 714 -20.54 -24.10 -5.96
CA MET A 714 -20.78 -24.00 -4.53
C MET A 714 -21.59 -25.21 -4.04
N LEU A 715 -21.14 -25.84 -2.96
CA LEU A 715 -21.81 -26.95 -2.31
C LEU A 715 -22.53 -26.44 -1.06
N LEU A 716 -23.82 -26.74 -0.94
CA LEU A 716 -24.69 -26.21 0.12
C LEU A 716 -25.36 -27.32 0.95
N ASP A 717 -25.43 -27.14 2.27
CA ASP A 717 -26.16 -28.03 3.20
C ASP A 717 -26.71 -27.24 4.40
N PRO A 718 -28.03 -27.22 4.69
CA PRO A 718 -29.11 -28.00 4.09
C PRO A 718 -29.42 -27.61 2.64
N ALA A 719 -30.10 -28.48 1.90
CA ALA A 719 -30.57 -28.14 0.55
C ALA A 719 -31.51 -26.92 0.59
N LEU A 720 -31.37 -26.03 -0.40
CA LEU A 720 -32.32 -24.93 -0.64
C LEU A 720 -33.72 -25.47 -0.91
N SER A 721 -34.73 -24.71 -0.50
CA SER A 721 -36.15 -25.00 -0.71
C SER A 721 -36.59 -24.91 -2.18
N PHE A 722 -35.73 -24.36 -3.05
CA PHE A 722 -35.94 -24.25 -4.50
C PHE A 722 -34.65 -24.54 -5.28
N THR A 723 -34.78 -24.83 -6.58
CA THR A 723 -33.64 -24.94 -7.49
C THR A 723 -33.33 -23.57 -8.10
N PRO A 724 -32.17 -22.96 -7.84
CA PRO A 724 -31.82 -21.65 -8.38
C PRO A 724 -31.76 -21.66 -9.90
N SER A 725 -32.35 -20.63 -10.52
CA SER A 725 -32.30 -20.44 -11.97
C SER A 725 -31.14 -19.51 -12.35
N ALA A 726 -30.68 -19.57 -13.60
CA ALA A 726 -29.67 -18.65 -14.09
C ALA A 726 -30.14 -17.19 -13.98
N GLY A 727 -29.25 -16.30 -13.55
CA GLY A 727 -29.55 -14.90 -13.25
C GLY A 727 -30.02 -14.64 -11.81
N TYR A 728 -30.18 -15.69 -10.99
CA TYR A 728 -30.32 -15.51 -9.54
C TYR A 728 -29.01 -15.01 -8.94
N ILE A 729 -29.05 -14.55 -7.70
CA ILE A 729 -27.92 -13.94 -7.01
C ILE A 729 -27.62 -14.75 -5.73
N VAL A 730 -26.34 -14.94 -5.46
CA VAL A 730 -25.82 -15.44 -4.19
C VAL A 730 -25.20 -14.26 -3.46
N ASP A 731 -25.69 -14.00 -2.24
CA ASP A 731 -25.28 -12.92 -1.35
C ASP A 731 -25.02 -13.46 0.06
N ILE A 732 -24.42 -12.64 0.93
CA ILE A 732 -24.41 -12.91 2.37
C ILE A 732 -25.83 -12.75 2.94
N PRO A 733 -26.20 -13.48 4.00
CA PRO A 733 -27.50 -13.29 4.65
C PRO A 733 -27.64 -11.89 5.26
N PHE A 734 -28.88 -11.50 5.54
CA PHE A 734 -29.15 -10.25 6.25
C PHE A 734 -28.56 -10.27 7.65
N TYR A 735 -28.33 -9.06 8.20
CA TYR A 735 -27.86 -8.93 9.56
C TYR A 735 -28.78 -9.72 10.53
N PRO A 736 -28.22 -10.58 11.41
CA PRO A 736 -29.03 -11.39 12.31
C PRO A 736 -29.96 -10.55 13.18
N THR A 737 -31.22 -10.96 13.30
CA THR A 737 -32.17 -10.36 14.24
C THR A 737 -31.96 -10.81 15.70
N SER A 738 -31.00 -11.73 15.89
CA SER A 738 -30.59 -12.25 17.18
C SER A 738 -29.87 -11.21 18.03
N VAL A 739 -30.01 -11.37 19.34
CA VAL A 739 -29.28 -10.58 20.34
C VAL A 739 -27.89 -11.17 20.65
N ASP A 740 -27.56 -12.34 20.08
CA ASP A 740 -26.24 -12.94 20.25
C ASP A 740 -25.21 -12.22 19.36
N PRO A 741 -24.22 -11.53 19.96
CA PRO A 741 -23.18 -10.84 19.19
C PRO A 741 -22.30 -11.80 18.37
N ASN A 742 -22.24 -13.09 18.71
CA ASN A 742 -21.38 -14.07 18.04
C ASN A 742 -22.04 -14.69 16.80
N GLU A 743 -23.36 -14.54 16.63
CA GLU A 743 -24.04 -15.05 15.45
C GLU A 743 -23.54 -14.31 14.20
N GLN A 744 -23.06 -15.07 13.21
CA GLN A 744 -22.45 -14.54 11.97
C GLN A 744 -21.35 -13.49 12.23
N GLN A 745 -20.59 -13.66 13.32
CA GLN A 745 -19.58 -12.69 13.75
C GLN A 745 -18.61 -12.30 12.64
N LEU A 746 -18.18 -13.25 11.81
CA LEU A 746 -17.25 -12.97 10.73
C LEU A 746 -17.83 -11.98 9.71
N TYR A 747 -19.06 -12.18 9.22
CA TYR A 747 -19.71 -11.20 8.34
C TYR A 747 -19.84 -9.83 9.00
N LYS A 748 -20.22 -9.80 10.29
CA LYS A 748 -20.33 -8.55 11.05
C LYS A 748 -18.98 -7.81 11.19
N GLN A 749 -17.86 -8.52 11.21
CA GLN A 749 -16.53 -7.92 11.35
C GLN A 749 -15.92 -7.50 10.02
N VAL A 750 -16.30 -8.17 8.93
CA VAL A 750 -15.69 -8.00 7.60
C VAL A 750 -16.52 -7.05 6.74
N HIS A 751 -17.85 -7.15 6.76
CA HIS A 751 -18.73 -6.47 5.83
C HIS A 751 -19.66 -5.47 6.50
N ASP A 752 -19.95 -4.41 5.75
CA ASP A 752 -20.93 -3.41 6.15
C ASP A 752 -22.35 -3.95 5.97
N HIS A 753 -23.18 -3.71 6.98
CA HIS A 753 -24.62 -3.90 6.88
C HIS A 753 -25.34 -2.56 7.01
N LEU A 754 -26.40 -2.36 6.24
CA LEU A 754 -27.25 -1.18 6.38
C LEU A 754 -28.01 -1.26 7.70
N SER A 755 -27.77 -0.28 8.58
CA SER A 755 -28.58 -0.15 9.79
C SER A 755 -30.04 0.18 9.43
N PRO A 756 -31.02 -0.22 10.24
CA PRO A 756 -32.41 0.16 10.03
C PRO A 756 -32.56 1.69 9.94
N VAL A 757 -33.33 2.16 8.97
CA VAL A 757 -33.76 3.55 8.86
C VAL A 757 -35.22 3.63 9.29
N VAL A 758 -35.55 4.56 10.18
CA VAL A 758 -36.91 4.73 10.71
C VAL A 758 -37.41 6.14 10.42
N THR A 759 -38.67 6.26 10.01
CA THR A 759 -39.30 7.56 9.80
C THR A 759 -39.82 8.15 11.10
N VAL A 760 -39.53 9.43 11.33
CA VAL A 760 -40.10 10.23 12.42
C VAL A 760 -41.60 10.39 12.19
N VAL A 761 -42.41 10.10 13.21
CA VAL A 761 -43.87 10.31 13.20
C VAL A 761 -44.23 11.73 13.64
N SER A 762 -43.61 12.22 14.71
CA SER A 762 -43.75 13.61 15.16
C SER A 762 -42.63 14.01 16.13
N GLY A 763 -42.18 15.26 16.10
CA GLY A 763 -41.29 15.83 17.12
C GLY A 763 -42.07 16.44 18.27
N VAL A 764 -41.64 16.18 19.50
CA VAL A 764 -42.19 16.76 20.73
C VAL A 764 -41.37 17.98 21.15
N SER A 765 -40.04 17.91 21.00
CA SER A 765 -39.10 19.00 21.27
C SER A 765 -37.80 18.78 20.48
N SER A 766 -36.79 19.64 20.67
CA SER A 766 -35.46 19.43 20.07
C SER A 766 -34.66 18.26 20.66
N THR A 767 -35.19 17.57 21.68
CA THR A 767 -34.54 16.41 22.29
C THR A 767 -35.47 15.20 22.39
N VAL A 768 -36.71 15.31 21.88
CA VAL A 768 -37.71 14.25 21.99
C VAL A 768 -38.52 14.17 20.71
N PHE A 769 -38.62 12.98 20.15
CA PHE A 769 -39.45 12.69 18.98
C PHE A 769 -40.13 11.33 19.12
N THR A 770 -41.07 11.05 18.23
CA THR A 770 -41.85 9.81 18.20
C THR A 770 -41.62 9.07 16.89
N VAL A 771 -41.70 7.76 16.95
CA VAL A 771 -41.58 6.84 15.81
C VAL A 771 -42.79 5.91 15.72
N GLY A 772 -42.85 5.09 14.67
CA GLY A 772 -43.90 4.09 14.52
C GLY A 772 -43.86 3.05 15.64
N ALA A 773 -45.03 2.56 16.08
CA ALA A 773 -45.13 1.53 17.12
C ALA A 773 -44.44 0.21 16.74
N GLY A 774 -44.32 -0.09 15.44
CA GLY A 774 -43.56 -1.24 14.95
C GLY A 774 -42.04 -1.03 14.92
N ASP A 775 -41.58 0.23 15.02
CA ASP A 775 -40.18 0.60 14.89
C ASP A 775 -39.51 0.92 16.23
N ILE A 776 -40.29 1.20 17.28
CA ILE A 776 -39.75 1.61 18.59
C ILE A 776 -38.78 0.59 19.19
N ALA A 777 -39.02 -0.70 18.93
CA ALA A 777 -38.17 -1.80 19.41
C ALA A 777 -36.80 -1.87 18.71
N LYS A 778 -36.59 -1.11 17.62
CA LYS A 778 -35.29 -1.02 16.94
C LYS A 778 -34.31 -0.12 17.67
N PHE A 779 -34.80 0.82 18.48
CA PHE A 779 -33.97 1.77 19.22
C PHE A 779 -33.47 1.18 20.52
N LEU A 780 -32.23 1.54 20.88
CA LEU A 780 -31.56 1.09 22.10
C LEU A 780 -31.07 2.29 22.90
N ASP A 781 -31.12 2.19 24.23
CA ASP A 781 -30.50 3.17 25.11
C ASP A 781 -28.98 3.17 24.88
N GLY A 782 -28.39 4.35 24.68
CA GLY A 782 -26.99 4.53 24.36
C GLY A 782 -26.65 4.50 22.87
N ALA A 783 -27.60 4.20 21.97
CA ALA A 783 -27.37 4.24 20.53
C ALA A 783 -27.14 5.67 20.04
N THR A 784 -26.24 5.85 19.07
CA THR A 784 -26.08 7.10 18.34
C THR A 784 -27.19 7.21 17.30
N VAL A 785 -27.78 8.39 17.12
CA VAL A 785 -28.76 8.63 16.06
C VAL A 785 -28.48 9.96 15.37
N LEU A 786 -28.86 10.02 14.10
CA LEU A 786 -28.86 11.23 13.28
C LEU A 786 -30.22 11.37 12.59
N ILE A 787 -30.77 12.58 12.58
CA ILE A 787 -32.05 12.88 11.95
C ILE A 787 -31.84 13.80 10.77
N HIS A 788 -32.36 13.42 9.61
CA HIS A 788 -32.26 14.23 8.40
C HIS A 788 -33.54 14.24 7.56
N SER A 789 -33.68 15.23 6.69
CA SER A 789 -34.67 15.24 5.61
C SER A 789 -34.23 14.34 4.46
N GLU A 790 -35.17 13.91 3.61
CA GLU A 790 -34.88 13.07 2.43
C GLU A 790 -33.79 13.65 1.51
N ASP A 791 -33.77 14.98 1.39
CA ASP A 791 -32.83 15.74 0.56
C ASP A 791 -31.58 16.24 1.32
N TRP A 792 -31.41 15.83 2.59
CA TRP A 792 -30.30 16.24 3.47
C TRP A 792 -30.15 17.76 3.66
N THR A 793 -31.17 18.56 3.34
CA THR A 793 -31.14 20.02 3.58
C THR A 793 -31.30 20.38 5.05
N VAL A 794 -31.87 19.47 5.84
CA VAL A 794 -31.96 19.56 7.29
C VAL A 794 -31.30 18.32 7.87
N GLU A 795 -30.31 18.52 8.74
CA GLU A 795 -29.53 17.47 9.38
C GLU A 795 -29.25 17.86 10.84
N SER A 796 -29.38 16.89 11.75
CA SER A 796 -29.01 17.07 13.15
C SER A 796 -27.54 16.72 13.35
N PRO A 797 -26.87 17.23 14.39
CA PRO A 797 -25.67 16.58 14.89
C PRO A 797 -26.00 15.13 15.29
N GLU A 798 -24.98 14.28 15.35
CA GLU A 798 -25.11 12.96 15.98
C GLU A 798 -25.36 13.12 17.47
N VAL A 799 -26.36 12.39 18.00
CA VAL A 799 -26.76 12.47 19.40
C VAL A 799 -26.98 11.08 19.99
N ILE A 800 -26.78 10.93 21.30
CA ILE A 800 -26.99 9.66 21.99
C ILE A 800 -28.43 9.54 22.50
N VAL A 801 -29.08 8.41 22.24
CA VAL A 801 -30.37 8.05 22.83
C VAL A 801 -30.19 7.80 24.33
N THR A 802 -30.91 8.56 25.15
CA THR A 802 -30.85 8.42 26.62
C THR A 802 -32.02 7.63 27.19
N SER A 803 -33.13 7.54 26.47
CA SER A 803 -34.26 6.71 26.87
C SER A 803 -35.19 6.38 25.70
N VAL A 804 -35.64 5.12 25.64
CA VAL A 804 -36.70 4.63 24.74
C VAL A 804 -37.98 4.31 25.52
N ASP A 805 -39.06 5.07 25.29
CA ASP A 805 -40.38 4.82 25.88
C ASP A 805 -41.29 4.06 24.89
N THR A 806 -41.45 2.76 25.11
CA THR A 806 -42.29 1.88 24.29
C THR A 806 -43.79 2.09 24.48
N GLY A 807 -44.23 2.73 25.56
CA GLY A 807 -45.64 3.05 25.81
C GLY A 807 -46.11 4.28 25.04
N LEU A 808 -45.22 5.26 24.84
CA LEU A 808 -45.48 6.50 24.11
C LEU A 808 -44.88 6.52 22.70
N ASN A 809 -44.11 5.50 22.33
CA ASN A 809 -43.25 5.47 21.14
C ASN A 809 -42.32 6.68 21.06
N GLN A 810 -41.80 7.12 22.20
CA GLN A 810 -40.97 8.31 22.33
C GLN A 810 -39.50 7.94 22.48
N ILE A 811 -38.64 8.65 21.74
CA ILE A 811 -37.18 8.61 21.86
C ILE A 811 -36.73 9.93 22.47
N THR A 812 -35.92 9.86 23.53
CA THR A 812 -35.24 11.02 24.11
C THR A 812 -33.75 10.93 23.86
N VAL A 813 -33.15 12.03 23.43
CA VAL A 813 -31.71 12.15 23.16
C VAL A 813 -31.05 13.10 24.16
N GLY A 814 -29.75 12.88 24.42
CA GLY A 814 -28.99 13.59 25.46
C GLY A 814 -28.62 15.03 25.14
N THR A 815 -28.62 15.40 23.87
CA THR A 815 -28.26 16.74 23.37
C THR A 815 -29.29 17.24 22.35
N SER A 816 -29.36 18.56 22.16
CA SER A 816 -30.31 19.16 21.21
C SER A 816 -29.97 18.77 19.77
N LEU A 817 -30.99 18.38 19.01
CA LEU A 817 -30.93 18.09 17.58
C LEU A 817 -30.77 19.37 16.72
N GLY A 818 -30.80 20.56 17.32
CA GLY A 818 -30.79 21.84 16.61
C GLY A 818 -32.16 22.27 16.05
N PHE A 819 -33.09 21.32 15.89
CA PHE A 819 -34.47 21.55 15.46
C PHE A 819 -35.43 20.58 16.16
N THR A 820 -36.74 20.86 16.09
CA THR A 820 -37.78 19.88 16.48
C THR A 820 -38.08 18.99 15.27
N PRO A 821 -37.89 17.66 15.37
CA PRO A 821 -38.12 16.77 14.24
C PRO A 821 -39.54 16.85 13.67
N SER A 822 -39.66 16.75 12.36
CA SER A 822 -40.93 16.79 11.63
C SER A 822 -41.29 15.41 11.08
N ALA A 823 -42.59 15.16 10.94
CA ALA A 823 -43.09 13.93 10.34
C ALA A 823 -42.50 13.72 8.94
N GLY A 824 -42.01 12.52 8.64
CA GLY A 824 -41.40 12.19 7.34
C GLY A 824 -39.88 12.36 7.29
N GLN A 825 -39.24 12.93 8.32
CA GLN A 825 -37.77 12.88 8.44
C GLN A 825 -37.30 11.47 8.77
N PHE A 826 -36.05 11.17 8.46
CA PHE A 826 -35.44 9.85 8.67
C PHE A 826 -34.49 9.88 9.86
N VAL A 827 -34.52 8.80 10.63
CA VAL A 827 -33.60 8.51 11.72
C VAL A 827 -32.68 7.39 11.28
N CYS A 828 -31.39 7.67 11.26
CA CYS A 828 -30.31 6.77 10.86
C CYS A 828 -29.39 6.47 12.05
N PHE A 829 -28.45 5.53 11.85
CA PHE A 829 -27.44 5.09 12.83
C PHE A 829 -27.97 4.35 14.07
N ILE A 830 -29.23 3.90 14.03
CA ILE A 830 -29.94 3.25 15.15
C ILE A 830 -29.18 2.04 15.75
N GLY A 831 -28.34 1.37 14.94
CA GLY A 831 -27.59 0.18 15.31
C GLY A 831 -28.35 -1.12 15.03
N PHE A 832 -27.98 -2.20 15.74
CA PHE A 832 -28.52 -3.54 15.53
C PHE A 832 -29.00 -4.21 16.82
N ALA A 833 -29.77 -5.30 16.68
CA ALA A 833 -30.44 -5.99 17.78
C ALA A 833 -29.49 -6.56 18.86
N ASP A 834 -28.23 -6.85 18.52
CA ASP A 834 -27.19 -7.29 19.45
C ASP A 834 -26.50 -6.14 20.21
N SER A 835 -27.14 -4.98 20.26
CA SER A 835 -26.66 -3.78 20.97
C SER A 835 -25.38 -3.19 20.42
N THR A 836 -25.14 -3.41 19.13
CA THR A 836 -23.97 -2.89 18.44
C THR A 836 -24.34 -1.73 17.52
N GLY A 837 -23.38 -0.83 17.33
CA GLY A 837 -23.54 0.39 16.56
C GLY A 837 -23.66 0.16 15.06
N SER A 838 -24.01 1.23 14.35
CA SER A 838 -24.09 1.23 12.89
C SER A 838 -22.72 1.17 12.23
N TYR A 839 -22.69 0.69 10.99
CA TYR A 839 -21.52 0.81 10.13
C TYR A 839 -21.39 2.23 9.59
N ARG A 840 -20.15 2.68 9.42
CA ARG A 840 -19.80 3.97 8.86
C ARG A 840 -19.03 3.78 7.56
N TYR A 841 -19.43 4.55 6.55
CA TYR A 841 -18.67 4.70 5.32
C TYR A 841 -17.44 5.60 5.57
N ILE A 842 -16.26 5.16 5.14
CA ILE A 842 -14.98 5.89 5.32
C ILE A 842 -14.71 6.83 4.15
#